data_AF-A0A838QDT7-F1
#
_entry.id   AF-A0A838QDT7-F1
#
_cell.length_a   1.000
_cell.length_b   1.000
_cell.length_c   1.000
_cell.angle_alpha   90.00
_cell.angle_beta   90.00
_cell.angle_gamma   90.00
#
_symmetry.space_group_name_H-M   'P 1'
#
loop_
_entity.id
_entity.type
_entity.pdbx_description
1 polymer ?
#
loop_
_entity_poly.entity_id
_entity_poly.type
_entity_poly.pdbx_seq_one_letter_code
_entity_poly.pdbx_strand_id
1 'polypeptide(L)'
;MSQRLSWAPSRLLSTFIAALLLACGGGETLDVPTTGTLELTTSTTGTEPDPDGYTIHIGALPAEPIGASASLQKTEIDAGDHTILLEGVAANCSVTGDNPRTVTVTAGSATPVPFHIVCNATTGGVRVALSTTGSSPDPDGYTLTVDGSERQPIGSSAEVTLDLIPPGAHTVGLGGLAGNCEVQGTNPRSVTITAGSVAVVAFSVRCIDPPPLAGTIRINTSTTGPDQDADGYTVAVDGGDDQPIGVTETATLASIAAGDHLVQLSGITANCSLSGTNPRAVTLPNQGVVDVTFDVICVERPPTLGALQVRTATTGGGSDPDGFEVSLDGAAGTNIGIDTSLSFGNLAPGDHSVGLSGISDNCQVSGDNPRSVAVTAGSASLVDFEIVCQEIPATSGTLRVTTTTTGPDADPDGYAITIDAAAGQAVGVNTTVSVGHLPVGLHSVGLAGLAANCTLEGENPRSVTVSLDATVEVGFAVTCVPGSGSLTVTVVTAGAGLDPDGYQVTIDGGAAQAIATSGTLTFPILSVGEHVVALTGLAPNCEVAGESPRPVTLQASETTTLAFEVTCAATTGSLAVNISGLPEGSPAVVSVTGPGGFNRPVTADVVLADLAPGSYTVTAASVSVAGATYTASPEVQTAEILADSSAEVTVTYGLSSGASLNLRIDNLYLTQSAQTYGNTVPLVAGRDGYLRVFALANETNTARPSVRVRFFRNGLLTRTFTISAAAASAPVTVDESQLGLSWNVPIPGSIIQPGLSIAAEVDPDNAVVESDDGDNAFPRSATPQTLQVRTVPAFAVRFVPVRQRGNGLQGNVTSGNRDQFLSLTRRIYPLSGITSDVHAAYTTSTTLTGDLGTWSTVLSEIYSLRIVEGSSAHYYGVVNAGPNTLWAGVGYLGASAALGYDRQSDRSRVAAHELGHTWGREHAPCGNPGTPDPGFPYPGGQIGVYGLDLASNGLQRPYQPDIMGYCDDPWISDYTYRGVLDYRALSSVRPSSAQQPQPSLLVWGRVEGGNLVLEPSFQIMTRPALPARPGPYHIEGRARSGARVFALSFDAWEIADDPSGARHFAFAVPLGAASAAQLVSLQFSAPGSAAAVRTRPPAQLRLGVTEPIRAQRTAGGVRVRWDSSVHPMLLVRDPDTGEVLSFARGGDVELGTSKGELDVTASDQVLSGRSRVMVAP
;
A
#
# COMPACT_ATOMS: atom_id res chain seq x y z
N MET A 1 -13.58 70.15 -54.71
CA MET A 1 -14.96 70.14 -55.26
C MET A 1 -15.30 68.70 -55.66
N SER A 2 -16.58 68.32 -55.66
CA SER A 2 -17.14 67.00 -56.05
C SER A 2 -16.51 66.34 -57.30
N GLN A 3 -16.49 65.01 -57.49
CA GLN A 3 -17.00 63.87 -56.69
C GLN A 3 -16.44 62.51 -57.19
N ARG A 4 -16.58 61.45 -56.36
CA ARG A 4 -16.78 60.01 -56.69
C ARG A 4 -15.92 59.33 -57.79
N LEU A 5 -15.18 58.30 -57.37
CA LEU A 5 -15.12 57.03 -58.12
C LEU A 5 -15.76 55.93 -57.27
N SER A 6 -16.48 55.01 -57.92
CA SER A 6 -17.05 53.80 -57.31
C SER A 6 -17.18 52.73 -58.39
N TRP A 7 -16.50 51.59 -58.22
CA TRP A 7 -16.56 50.46 -59.14
C TRP A 7 -17.02 49.21 -58.39
N ALA A 8 -18.04 48.54 -58.93
CA ALA A 8 -18.41 47.18 -58.61
C ALA A 8 -18.25 46.32 -59.88
N PRO A 9 -17.93 45.02 -59.77
CA PRO A 9 -18.09 44.07 -60.85
C PRO A 9 -19.41 43.30 -60.75
N SER A 10 -19.77 42.56 -61.80
CA SER A 10 -20.99 41.73 -61.86
C SER A 10 -20.77 40.44 -62.65
N ARG A 11 -21.38 39.36 -62.14
CA ARG A 11 -21.95 38.19 -62.86
C ARG A 11 -21.18 37.55 -64.03
N LEU A 12 -20.92 36.24 -63.90
CA LEU A 12 -21.10 35.18 -64.91
C LEU A 12 -21.63 33.93 -64.15
N LEU A 13 -22.76 33.33 -64.54
CA LEU A 13 -22.95 32.16 -65.45
C LEU A 13 -22.32 30.83 -64.95
N SER A 14 -22.88 29.62 -65.15
CA SER A 14 -24.28 29.13 -65.29
C SER A 14 -24.31 27.61 -65.64
N THR A 15 -24.80 26.72 -64.75
CA THR A 15 -25.16 25.28 -65.02
C THR A 15 -25.61 24.58 -63.71
N PHE A 16 -26.52 23.58 -63.62
CA PHE A 16 -27.56 23.05 -64.53
C PHE A 16 -28.61 22.19 -63.74
N ILE A 17 -29.91 22.44 -63.93
CA ILE A 17 -31.10 21.53 -63.94
C ILE A 17 -31.33 20.42 -62.84
N ALA A 18 -32.42 20.63 -62.05
CA ALA A 18 -33.54 19.72 -61.64
C ALA A 18 -33.29 18.30 -61.03
N ALA A 19 -34.27 17.57 -60.43
CA ALA A 19 -35.74 17.71 -60.25
C ALA A 19 -36.16 17.09 -58.88
N LEU A 20 -37.07 17.66 -58.08
CA LEU A 20 -38.56 17.59 -58.12
C LEU A 20 -39.18 16.19 -57.80
N LEU A 21 -39.74 15.99 -56.59
CA LEU A 21 -41.12 15.53 -56.28
C LEU A 21 -41.30 14.76 -54.93
N LEU A 22 -42.41 15.09 -54.24
CA LEU A 22 -43.29 14.23 -53.42
C LEU A 22 -42.72 13.29 -52.34
N ALA A 23 -42.81 13.72 -51.08
CA ALA A 23 -43.24 12.87 -49.97
C ALA A 23 -44.08 13.70 -48.98
N CYS A 24 -45.26 13.20 -48.59
CA CYS A 24 -46.07 13.73 -47.50
C CYS A 24 -46.39 12.57 -46.55
N GLY A 25 -46.29 12.78 -45.23
CA GLY A 25 -46.70 11.80 -44.22
C GLY A 25 -45.60 11.50 -43.21
N GLY A 26 -45.63 12.22 -42.09
CA GLY A 26 -44.64 12.15 -41.03
C GLY A 26 -44.70 13.46 -40.24
N GLY A 27 -45.48 13.47 -39.16
CA GLY A 27 -45.57 14.63 -38.28
C GLY A 27 -44.58 14.46 -37.14
N GLU A 28 -43.39 15.03 -37.27
CA GLU A 28 -42.47 15.15 -36.15
C GLU A 28 -42.82 16.41 -35.37
N THR A 29 -43.07 16.23 -34.07
CA THR A 29 -43.00 17.31 -33.11
C THR A 29 -41.59 17.88 -33.12
N LEU A 30 -41.47 19.21 -32.93
CA LEU A 30 -40.22 19.74 -32.42
C LEU A 30 -40.15 19.27 -30.97
N ASP A 31 -39.49 18.14 -30.75
CA ASP A 31 -39.23 17.60 -29.42
C ASP A 31 -38.32 18.57 -28.68
N VAL A 32 -38.95 19.47 -27.93
CA VAL A 32 -38.28 20.30 -26.94
C VAL A 32 -37.65 19.32 -25.94
N PRO A 33 -36.32 19.36 -25.73
CA PRO A 33 -35.69 18.44 -24.79
C PRO A 33 -36.36 18.59 -23.43
N THR A 34 -36.68 17.47 -22.80
CA THR A 34 -37.20 17.41 -21.42
C THR A 34 -36.10 17.12 -20.40
N THR A 35 -34.93 16.68 -20.89
CA THR A 35 -33.77 16.29 -20.10
C THR A 35 -32.56 17.19 -20.39
N GLY A 36 -31.67 17.33 -19.41
CA GLY A 36 -30.37 17.99 -19.51
C GLY A 36 -29.22 17.02 -19.23
N THR A 37 -28.05 17.57 -18.90
CA THR A 37 -26.85 16.81 -18.53
C THR A 37 -26.23 17.39 -17.26
N LEU A 38 -25.79 16.54 -16.34
CA LEU A 38 -24.93 16.91 -15.21
C LEU A 38 -23.47 16.67 -15.58
N GLU A 39 -22.59 17.60 -15.25
CA GLU A 39 -21.14 17.46 -15.41
C GLU A 39 -20.47 17.54 -14.04
N LEU A 40 -20.31 16.39 -13.41
CA LEU A 40 -19.72 16.23 -12.09
C LEU A 40 -18.20 16.29 -12.22
N THR A 41 -17.54 17.05 -11.36
CA THR A 41 -16.07 17.04 -11.28
C THR A 41 -15.62 16.93 -9.83
N THR A 42 -14.56 16.15 -9.60
CA THR A 42 -13.86 16.05 -8.33
C THR A 42 -12.46 16.65 -8.44
N SER A 43 -11.99 17.27 -7.37
CA SER A 43 -10.70 17.93 -7.29
C SER A 43 -10.15 17.76 -5.88
N THR A 44 -9.38 16.70 -5.68
CA THR A 44 -8.73 16.41 -4.39
C THR A 44 -7.35 17.07 -4.31
N THR A 45 -7.10 17.72 -3.17
CA THR A 45 -5.86 18.44 -2.85
C THR A 45 -5.38 18.03 -1.47
N GLY A 46 -4.05 17.92 -1.28
CA GLY A 46 -3.46 17.40 -0.05
C GLY A 46 -2.20 16.58 -0.33
N THR A 47 -1.46 16.22 0.72
CA THR A 47 -0.27 15.35 0.61
C THR A 47 -0.59 13.87 0.78
N GLU A 48 -1.78 13.54 1.29
CA GLU A 48 -2.26 12.19 1.56
C GLU A 48 -3.69 12.05 1.01
N PRO A 49 -3.86 12.09 -0.33
CA PRO A 49 -5.16 12.03 -0.98
C PRO A 49 -5.77 10.62 -0.93
N ASP A 50 -7.10 10.57 -0.96
CA ASP A 50 -7.88 9.34 -0.93
C ASP A 50 -7.56 8.41 -2.13
N PRO A 51 -7.05 7.18 -1.89
CA PRO A 51 -6.70 6.23 -2.95
C PRO A 51 -7.89 5.40 -3.45
N ASP A 52 -8.95 5.26 -2.65
CA ASP A 52 -10.11 4.41 -2.96
C ASP A 52 -11.13 5.15 -3.83
N GLY A 53 -11.10 6.49 -3.80
CA GLY A 53 -11.97 7.36 -4.58
C GLY A 53 -13.32 7.60 -3.91
N TYR A 54 -14.27 8.18 -4.64
CA TYR A 54 -15.55 8.61 -4.09
C TYR A 54 -16.73 7.98 -4.83
N THR A 55 -17.92 8.05 -4.23
CA THR A 55 -19.16 7.60 -4.85
C THR A 55 -20.13 8.76 -4.98
N ILE A 56 -20.70 8.95 -6.18
CA ILE A 56 -21.76 9.92 -6.44
C ILE A 56 -23.13 9.24 -6.38
N HIS A 57 -24.07 9.89 -5.70
CA HIS A 57 -25.49 9.56 -5.73
C HIS A 57 -26.27 10.75 -6.31
N ILE A 58 -27.23 10.50 -7.20
CA ILE A 58 -28.05 11.54 -7.85
C ILE A 58 -29.52 11.19 -7.64
N GLY A 59 -30.17 11.85 -6.67
CA GLY A 59 -31.57 11.59 -6.31
C GLY A 59 -31.83 10.12 -5.98
N ALA A 60 -32.57 9.43 -6.85
CA ALA A 60 -32.92 8.01 -6.74
C ALA A 60 -32.23 7.10 -7.79
N LEU A 61 -31.22 7.61 -8.50
CA LEU A 61 -30.43 6.81 -9.45
C LEU A 61 -29.43 5.89 -8.70
N PRO A 62 -28.98 4.79 -9.31
CA PRO A 62 -27.89 3.97 -8.78
C PRO A 62 -26.63 4.81 -8.54
N ALA A 63 -25.90 4.50 -7.46
CA ALA A 63 -24.67 5.17 -7.12
C ALA A 63 -23.53 4.77 -8.08
N GLU A 64 -22.67 5.72 -8.44
CA GLU A 64 -21.57 5.50 -9.40
C GLU A 64 -20.23 6.03 -8.86
N PRO A 65 -19.13 5.26 -9.01
CA PRO A 65 -17.82 5.68 -8.51
C PRO A 65 -17.20 6.78 -9.38
N ILE A 66 -16.45 7.68 -8.74
CA ILE A 66 -15.68 8.75 -9.36
C ILE A 66 -14.29 8.83 -8.70
N GLY A 67 -13.23 9.01 -9.50
CA GLY A 67 -11.87 9.11 -8.97
C GLY A 67 -11.64 10.38 -8.15
N ALA A 68 -10.56 10.42 -7.37
CA ALA A 68 -10.24 11.56 -6.49
C ALA A 68 -10.12 12.91 -7.24
N SER A 69 -9.61 12.89 -8.48
CA SER A 69 -9.64 14.05 -9.39
C SER A 69 -10.07 13.61 -10.79
N ALA A 70 -11.38 13.59 -11.03
CA ALA A 70 -11.99 13.04 -12.25
C ALA A 70 -13.25 13.82 -12.67
N SER A 71 -13.74 13.54 -13.88
CA SER A 71 -14.98 14.10 -14.43
C SER A 71 -15.96 12.99 -14.82
N LEU A 72 -17.22 13.11 -14.40
CA LEU A 72 -18.31 12.19 -14.76
C LEU A 72 -19.49 12.97 -15.35
N GLN A 73 -19.81 12.71 -16.61
CA GLN A 73 -20.98 13.28 -17.28
C GLN A 73 -22.18 12.33 -17.17
N LYS A 74 -23.34 12.86 -16.79
CA LYS A 74 -24.61 12.13 -16.69
C LYS A 74 -25.67 12.79 -17.57
N THR A 75 -25.91 12.20 -18.73
CA THR A 75 -26.91 12.64 -19.71
C THR A 75 -28.31 12.13 -19.36
N GLU A 76 -29.33 12.65 -20.05
CA GLU A 76 -30.74 12.21 -19.94
C GLU A 76 -31.38 12.42 -18.54
N ILE A 77 -30.88 13.40 -17.77
CA ILE A 77 -31.44 13.78 -16.47
C ILE A 77 -32.65 14.72 -16.67
N ASP A 78 -33.82 14.36 -16.14
CA ASP A 78 -35.04 15.18 -16.22
C ASP A 78 -34.83 16.62 -15.72
N ALA A 79 -35.42 17.61 -16.39
CA ALA A 79 -35.27 19.01 -15.97
C ALA A 79 -36.04 19.33 -14.68
N GLY A 80 -35.34 19.93 -13.71
CA GLY A 80 -35.81 20.17 -12.35
C GLY A 80 -34.67 20.18 -11.34
N ASP A 81 -34.99 20.26 -10.05
CA ASP A 81 -34.00 20.25 -8.97
C ASP A 81 -33.58 18.81 -8.60
N HIS A 82 -32.27 18.55 -8.60
CA HIS A 82 -31.68 17.26 -8.22
C HIS A 82 -30.72 17.41 -7.05
N THR A 83 -30.84 16.53 -6.06
CA THR A 83 -29.88 16.41 -4.95
C THR A 83 -28.76 15.44 -5.34
N ILE A 84 -27.51 15.90 -5.20
CA ILE A 84 -26.28 15.17 -5.53
C ILE A 84 -25.44 15.03 -4.25
N LEU A 85 -25.11 13.81 -3.87
CA LEU A 85 -24.30 13.48 -2.70
C LEU A 85 -22.96 12.86 -3.13
N LEU A 86 -21.87 13.28 -2.50
CA LEU A 86 -20.55 12.64 -2.60
C LEU A 86 -20.27 11.86 -1.31
N GLU A 87 -20.21 10.53 -1.39
CA GLU A 87 -19.85 9.63 -0.29
C GLU A 87 -18.47 8.98 -0.51
N GLY A 88 -17.98 8.25 0.50
CA GLY A 88 -16.71 7.52 0.44
C GLY A 88 -15.46 8.34 0.77
N VAL A 89 -15.61 9.55 1.32
CA VAL A 89 -14.47 10.45 1.62
C VAL A 89 -13.74 9.99 2.90
N ALA A 90 -12.46 9.67 2.79
CA ALA A 90 -11.60 9.25 3.91
C ALA A 90 -11.54 10.26 5.08
N ALA A 91 -11.27 9.77 6.28
CA ALA A 91 -11.37 10.55 7.53
C ALA A 91 -10.34 11.68 7.69
N ASN A 92 -9.26 11.71 6.89
CA ASN A 92 -8.32 12.83 6.81
C ASN A 92 -8.72 13.88 5.75
N CYS A 93 -9.73 13.59 4.94
CA CYS A 93 -10.26 14.40 3.85
C CYS A 93 -11.58 15.10 4.23
N SER A 94 -11.86 16.21 3.55
CA SER A 94 -13.06 17.03 3.79
C SER A 94 -13.57 17.66 2.50
N VAL A 95 -14.88 17.59 2.26
CA VAL A 95 -15.52 18.24 1.11
C VAL A 95 -15.74 19.72 1.41
N THR A 96 -15.38 20.59 0.48
CA THR A 96 -15.51 22.04 0.62
C THR A 96 -16.87 22.51 0.08
N GLY A 97 -17.58 23.30 0.90
CA GLY A 97 -18.96 23.72 0.61
C GLY A 97 -19.99 22.61 0.88
N ASP A 98 -21.22 22.83 0.44
CA ASP A 98 -22.33 21.91 0.74
C ASP A 98 -22.08 20.49 0.18
N ASN A 99 -22.49 19.48 0.96
CA ASN A 99 -22.60 18.08 0.55
C ASN A 99 -23.68 17.41 1.41
N PRO A 100 -24.82 16.96 0.85
CA PRO A 100 -25.18 16.99 -0.56
C PRO A 100 -25.46 18.41 -1.10
N ARG A 101 -25.51 18.54 -2.42
CA ARG A 101 -25.82 19.78 -3.15
C ARG A 101 -27.12 19.63 -3.93
N THR A 102 -27.95 20.66 -3.96
CA THR A 102 -29.13 20.72 -4.85
C THR A 102 -28.80 21.58 -6.06
N VAL A 103 -29.06 21.08 -7.27
CA VAL A 103 -28.82 21.79 -8.54
C VAL A 103 -30.00 21.69 -9.49
N THR A 104 -30.36 22.80 -10.15
CA THR A 104 -31.45 22.86 -11.13
C THR A 104 -30.94 22.49 -12.52
N VAL A 105 -31.26 21.27 -12.99
CA VAL A 105 -30.93 20.82 -14.35
C VAL A 105 -31.88 21.49 -15.34
N THR A 106 -31.32 22.24 -16.30
CA THR A 106 -32.10 22.86 -17.39
C THR A 106 -32.01 22.01 -18.66
N ALA A 107 -33.15 21.75 -19.31
CA ALA A 107 -33.19 20.84 -20.45
C ALA A 107 -32.36 21.33 -21.65
N GLY A 108 -31.71 20.39 -22.35
CA GLY A 108 -30.81 20.68 -23.46
C GLY A 108 -29.49 21.38 -23.08
N SER A 109 -29.19 21.52 -21.79
CA SER A 109 -27.96 22.16 -21.29
C SER A 109 -27.15 21.24 -20.37
N ALA A 110 -25.82 21.48 -20.31
CA ALA A 110 -24.94 20.86 -19.33
C ALA A 110 -24.85 21.75 -18.08
N THR A 111 -24.98 21.15 -16.90
CA THR A 111 -24.98 21.81 -15.59
C THR A 111 -23.74 21.32 -14.81
N PRO A 112 -22.68 22.14 -14.65
CA PRO A 112 -21.44 21.71 -14.00
C PRO A 112 -21.56 21.71 -12.47
N VAL A 113 -21.00 20.70 -11.81
CA VAL A 113 -21.07 20.48 -10.36
C VAL A 113 -19.69 20.09 -9.81
N PRO A 114 -18.87 21.09 -9.38
CA PRO A 114 -17.48 20.85 -8.95
C PRO A 114 -17.37 20.61 -7.43
N PHE A 115 -16.98 19.40 -7.04
CA PHE A 115 -16.61 19.05 -5.67
C PHE A 115 -15.10 19.24 -5.46
N HIS A 116 -14.74 20.06 -4.47
CA HIS A 116 -13.34 20.23 -4.03
C HIS A 116 -13.13 19.50 -2.71
N ILE A 117 -12.11 18.67 -2.63
CA ILE A 117 -11.79 17.87 -1.45
C ILE A 117 -10.40 18.27 -0.95
N VAL A 118 -10.27 18.47 0.36
CA VAL A 118 -9.00 18.83 1.02
C VAL A 118 -8.63 17.75 2.04
N CYS A 119 -7.49 17.12 1.82
CA CYS A 119 -6.95 16.02 2.63
C CYS A 119 -5.71 16.47 3.41
N ASN A 120 -5.76 16.31 4.73
CA ASN A 120 -4.69 16.68 5.64
C ASN A 120 -3.66 15.55 5.78
N ALA A 121 -2.40 15.92 6.01
CA ALA A 121 -1.33 14.97 6.31
C ALA A 121 -1.51 14.37 7.71
N THR A 122 -1.54 13.04 7.82
CA THR A 122 -1.51 12.32 9.10
C THR A 122 -0.08 11.92 9.49
N THR A 123 0.83 11.84 8.52
CA THR A 123 2.22 11.38 8.69
C THR A 123 3.24 12.39 8.12
N GLY A 124 4.52 12.22 8.46
CA GLY A 124 5.67 12.93 7.90
C GLY A 124 6.75 11.95 7.42
N GLY A 125 8.00 12.42 7.28
CA GLY A 125 9.11 11.57 6.87
C GLY A 125 10.49 12.00 7.38
N VAL A 126 11.50 11.15 7.17
CA VAL A 126 12.91 11.47 7.45
C VAL A 126 13.81 11.14 6.28
N ARG A 127 14.64 12.10 5.90
CA ARG A 127 15.68 12.00 4.87
C ARG A 127 17.03 11.79 5.54
N VAL A 128 17.69 10.68 5.21
CA VAL A 128 18.96 10.26 5.80
C VAL A 128 20.06 10.32 4.77
N ALA A 129 21.08 11.14 5.02
CA ALA A 129 22.22 11.34 4.12
C ALA A 129 23.51 10.79 4.74
N LEU A 130 24.23 9.94 4.03
CA LEU A 130 25.39 9.20 4.54
C LEU A 130 26.65 9.43 3.68
N SER A 131 27.77 9.67 4.35
CA SER A 131 29.11 9.77 3.77
C SER A 131 30.08 8.79 4.43
N THR A 132 30.91 8.09 3.65
CA THR A 132 31.97 7.21 4.18
C THR A 132 33.32 7.62 3.64
N THR A 133 34.34 7.53 4.50
CA THR A 133 35.72 7.87 4.19
C THR A 133 36.66 6.73 4.59
N GLY A 134 37.57 6.32 3.71
CA GLY A 134 38.48 5.21 3.97
C GLY A 134 38.97 4.54 2.69
N SER A 135 39.97 3.68 2.82
CA SER A 135 40.56 2.89 1.73
C SER A 135 39.92 1.50 1.57
N SER A 136 39.34 0.96 2.65
CA SER A 136 38.51 -0.26 2.65
C SER A 136 37.11 0.04 3.23
N PRO A 137 36.24 0.74 2.49
CA PRO A 137 34.84 0.94 2.89
C PRO A 137 34.06 -0.38 2.91
N ASP A 138 32.91 -0.38 3.58
CA ASP A 138 32.08 -1.57 3.73
C ASP A 138 31.59 -2.14 2.37
N PRO A 139 31.86 -3.42 2.06
CA PRO A 139 31.42 -4.04 0.81
C PRO A 139 29.90 -4.26 0.70
N ASP A 140 29.23 -4.55 1.83
CA ASP A 140 27.82 -4.94 1.87
C ASP A 140 26.91 -3.76 2.24
N GLY A 141 27.49 -2.68 2.81
CA GLY A 141 26.82 -1.40 3.07
C GLY A 141 26.55 -1.21 4.55
N TYR A 142 25.44 -0.56 4.90
CA TYR A 142 25.00 -0.37 6.28
C TYR A 142 23.48 -0.58 6.37
N THR A 143 22.95 -0.95 7.54
CA THR A 143 21.51 -1.03 7.76
C THR A 143 20.99 0.26 8.41
N LEU A 144 19.92 0.83 7.87
CA LEU A 144 19.23 1.97 8.47
C LEU A 144 18.17 1.48 9.48
N THR A 145 18.24 1.95 10.72
CA THR A 145 17.24 1.70 11.77
C THR A 145 16.42 2.94 12.08
N VAL A 146 15.15 2.72 12.47
CA VAL A 146 14.29 3.73 13.09
C VAL A 146 13.66 3.11 14.34
N ASP A 147 13.80 3.77 15.49
CA ASP A 147 13.33 3.32 16.80
C ASP A 147 13.77 1.89 17.16
N GLY A 148 15.05 1.62 16.91
CA GLY A 148 15.68 0.30 17.10
C GLY A 148 15.30 -0.74 16.04
N SER A 149 14.25 -0.52 15.24
CA SER A 149 13.79 -1.44 14.20
C SER A 149 14.54 -1.21 12.89
N GLU A 150 15.05 -2.27 12.26
CA GLU A 150 15.61 -2.18 10.91
C GLU A 150 14.55 -1.78 9.88
N ARG A 151 14.91 -0.93 8.92
CA ARG A 151 14.02 -0.48 7.84
C ARG A 151 14.47 -0.92 6.46
N GLN A 152 15.71 -0.61 6.09
CA GLN A 152 16.29 -0.95 4.78
C GLN A 152 17.82 -0.80 4.79
N PRO A 153 18.56 -1.51 3.92
CA PRO A 153 19.97 -1.24 3.70
C PRO A 153 20.17 0.14 3.03
N ILE A 154 21.25 0.82 3.39
CA ILE A 154 21.72 2.08 2.80
C ILE A 154 23.14 1.89 2.27
N GLY A 155 23.39 2.34 1.04
CA GLY A 155 24.71 2.24 0.41
C GLY A 155 25.76 3.08 1.14
N SER A 156 27.03 2.68 1.05
CA SER A 156 28.11 3.25 1.87
C SER A 156 28.37 4.75 1.65
N SER A 157 27.87 5.36 0.58
CA SER A 157 27.61 6.81 0.54
C SER A 157 26.37 7.08 -0.31
N ALA A 158 25.22 7.18 0.35
CA ALA A 158 23.91 7.30 -0.27
C ALA A 158 23.01 8.25 0.53
N GLU A 159 21.89 8.65 -0.09
CA GLU A 159 20.82 9.39 0.57
C GLU A 159 19.50 8.67 0.31
N VAL A 160 18.65 8.58 1.34
CA VAL A 160 17.36 7.90 1.27
C VAL A 160 16.30 8.67 2.06
N THR A 161 15.06 8.67 1.60
CA THR A 161 13.92 9.19 2.37
C THR A 161 13.07 8.01 2.85
N LEU A 162 12.58 8.10 4.08
CA LEU A 162 11.56 7.25 4.68
C LEU A 162 10.32 8.11 4.92
N ASP A 163 9.26 7.89 4.15
CA ASP A 163 7.98 8.57 4.30
C ASP A 163 7.02 7.75 5.19
N LEU A 164 5.83 8.29 5.46
CA LEU A 164 4.78 7.66 6.29
C LEU A 164 5.22 7.33 7.73
N ILE A 165 6.05 8.18 8.33
CA ILE A 165 6.42 8.11 9.75
C ILE A 165 5.42 8.92 10.58
N PRO A 166 4.90 8.41 11.71
CA PRO A 166 4.03 9.18 12.60
C PRO A 166 4.64 10.51 13.05
N PRO A 167 3.83 11.55 13.36
CA PRO A 167 4.33 12.78 13.98
C PRO A 167 4.75 12.49 15.43
N GLY A 168 5.98 12.82 15.79
CA GLY A 168 6.54 12.44 17.09
C GLY A 168 8.06 12.62 17.21
N ALA A 169 8.61 12.22 18.34
CA ALA A 169 10.06 12.11 18.53
C ALA A 169 10.51 10.69 18.22
N HIS A 170 11.38 10.54 17.22
CA HIS A 170 11.91 9.28 16.72
C HIS A 170 13.44 9.25 16.87
N THR A 171 14.02 8.07 16.72
CA THR A 171 15.47 7.84 16.70
C THR A 171 15.86 7.13 15.41
N VAL A 172 16.91 7.62 14.74
CA VAL A 172 17.42 7.06 13.48
C VAL A 172 18.85 6.59 13.71
N GLY A 173 19.21 5.38 13.28
CA GLY A 173 20.55 4.82 13.51
C GLY A 173 21.11 4.06 12.32
N LEU A 174 22.40 3.74 12.39
CA LEU A 174 23.09 2.86 11.45
C LEU A 174 23.62 1.61 12.17
N GLY A 175 23.35 0.44 11.60
CA GLY A 175 23.89 -0.85 12.02
C GLY A 175 24.66 -1.54 10.88
N GLY A 176 25.15 -2.75 11.16
CA GLY A 176 25.80 -3.60 10.15
C GLY A 176 27.20 -3.17 9.71
N LEU A 177 27.90 -2.31 10.46
CA LEU A 177 29.26 -1.88 10.11
C LEU A 177 30.26 -3.04 10.21
N ALA A 178 31.06 -3.25 9.17
CA ALA A 178 32.28 -4.04 9.25
C ALA A 178 33.23 -3.49 10.33
N GLY A 179 33.90 -4.39 11.08
CA GLY A 179 34.76 -4.06 12.21
C GLY A 179 36.05 -3.26 11.91
N ASN A 180 36.20 -2.74 10.69
CA ASN A 180 37.22 -1.76 10.32
C ASN A 180 36.64 -0.35 10.08
N CYS A 181 35.34 -0.15 10.31
CA CYS A 181 34.56 1.08 10.09
C CYS A 181 33.89 1.59 11.39
N GLU A 182 33.84 2.92 11.57
CA GLU A 182 33.30 3.58 12.77
C GLU A 182 32.36 4.75 12.40
N VAL A 183 31.14 4.79 12.96
CA VAL A 183 30.23 5.95 12.83
C VAL A 183 30.77 7.14 13.63
N GLN A 184 30.91 8.29 12.97
CA GLN A 184 31.46 9.50 13.58
C GLN A 184 30.35 10.31 14.27
N GLY A 185 30.46 10.43 15.60
CA GLY A 185 29.48 11.12 16.46
C GLY A 185 28.40 10.17 17.02
N THR A 186 27.28 10.71 17.47
CA THR A 186 26.21 9.89 18.07
C THR A 186 25.50 9.00 17.06
N ASN A 187 25.17 7.78 17.50
CA ASN A 187 24.41 6.77 16.79
C ASN A 187 23.66 5.93 17.85
N PRO A 188 22.32 5.82 17.81
CA PRO A 188 21.38 6.55 16.96
C PRO A 188 21.34 8.06 17.25
N ARG A 189 20.56 8.79 16.45
CA ARG A 189 20.31 10.24 16.54
C ARG A 189 18.82 10.50 16.65
N SER A 190 18.41 11.30 17.64
CA SER A 190 17.01 11.72 17.78
C SER A 190 16.61 12.74 16.72
N VAL A 191 15.38 12.65 16.23
CA VAL A 191 14.76 13.55 15.26
C VAL A 191 13.28 13.73 15.59
N THR A 192 12.74 14.94 15.44
CA THR A 192 11.30 15.17 15.56
C THR A 192 10.67 15.21 14.18
N ILE A 193 9.66 14.37 13.95
CA ILE A 193 8.87 14.31 12.73
C ILE A 193 7.59 15.10 12.94
N THR A 194 7.22 15.94 11.98
CA THR A 194 5.97 16.70 11.95
C THR A 194 5.19 16.34 10.70
N ALA A 195 3.87 16.20 10.81
CA ALA A 195 3.00 15.84 9.69
C ALA A 195 3.24 16.74 8.46
N GLY A 196 3.26 16.14 7.27
CA GLY A 196 3.50 16.85 6.01
C GLY A 196 4.93 17.39 5.80
N SER A 197 5.90 17.07 6.67
CA SER A 197 7.28 17.54 6.55
C SER A 197 8.31 16.40 6.59
N VAL A 198 9.46 16.63 5.95
CA VAL A 198 10.59 15.70 5.91
C VAL A 198 11.75 16.27 6.73
N ALA A 199 12.04 15.67 7.87
CA ALA A 199 13.19 16.02 8.70
C ALA A 199 14.49 15.46 8.09
N VAL A 200 15.65 16.07 8.35
CA VAL A 200 16.94 15.64 7.75
C VAL A 200 17.91 15.18 8.83
N VAL A 201 18.48 13.97 8.66
CA VAL A 201 19.51 13.39 9.53
C VAL A 201 20.73 13.03 8.69
N ALA A 202 21.91 13.53 9.06
CA ALA A 202 23.16 13.24 8.36
C ALA A 202 24.08 12.33 9.19
N PHE A 203 24.78 11.40 8.53
CA PHE A 203 25.79 10.52 9.12
C PHE A 203 27.12 10.59 8.37
N SER A 204 28.20 10.29 9.09
CA SER A 204 29.53 10.10 8.50
C SER A 204 30.18 8.88 9.12
N VAL A 205 30.87 8.07 8.32
CA VAL A 205 31.55 6.83 8.74
C VAL A 205 33.01 6.89 8.28
N ARG A 206 33.91 6.31 9.08
CA ARG A 206 35.34 6.26 8.76
C ARG A 206 35.87 4.83 8.84
N CYS A 207 36.48 4.34 7.77
CA CYS A 207 37.05 3.01 7.67
C CYS A 207 38.58 3.04 7.50
N ILE A 208 39.28 2.05 8.05
CA ILE A 208 40.75 1.94 8.03
C ILE A 208 41.22 0.57 7.51
N ASP A 209 42.44 0.49 7.00
CA ASP A 209 43.04 -0.77 6.52
C ASP A 209 43.71 -1.53 7.70
N PRO A 210 43.52 -2.86 7.81
CA PRO A 210 44.17 -3.66 8.85
C PRO A 210 45.69 -3.86 8.59
N PRO A 211 46.55 -3.85 9.63
CA PRO A 211 48.00 -3.93 9.47
C PRO A 211 48.51 -5.34 9.13
N PRO A 212 49.66 -5.47 8.40
CA PRO A 212 50.08 -6.70 7.73
C PRO A 212 50.72 -7.80 8.61
N LEU A 213 50.49 -7.79 9.93
CA LEU A 213 51.06 -8.76 10.89
C LEU A 213 49.98 -9.50 11.69
N ALA A 214 48.85 -9.77 11.05
CA ALA A 214 47.69 -10.35 11.68
C ALA A 214 47.58 -11.89 11.52
N GLY A 215 46.96 -12.54 12.52
CA GLY A 215 46.58 -13.95 12.54
C GLY A 215 45.06 -14.14 12.65
N THR A 216 44.63 -15.27 13.19
CA THR A 216 43.21 -15.63 13.33
C THR A 216 42.93 -16.32 14.67
N ILE A 217 41.90 -15.86 15.39
CA ILE A 217 41.35 -16.54 16.56
C ILE A 217 40.06 -17.25 16.14
N ARG A 218 39.94 -18.54 16.41
CA ARG A 218 38.71 -19.32 16.22
C ARG A 218 38.07 -19.57 17.58
N ILE A 219 36.88 -19.04 17.81
CA ILE A 219 36.12 -19.30 19.04
C ILE A 219 35.12 -20.41 18.78
N ASN A 220 35.06 -21.39 19.69
CA ASN A 220 34.12 -22.51 19.63
C ASN A 220 33.25 -22.50 20.90
N THR A 221 31.95 -22.35 20.75
CA THR A 221 30.98 -22.55 21.84
C THR A 221 30.47 -23.99 21.83
N SER A 222 30.15 -24.51 23.02
CA SER A 222 29.80 -25.91 23.24
C SER A 222 28.77 -25.97 24.38
N THR A 223 27.49 -25.85 24.04
CA THR A 223 26.40 -25.80 25.02
C THR A 223 25.69 -27.14 25.16
N THR A 224 25.49 -27.55 26.41
CA THR A 224 24.78 -28.78 26.78
C THR A 224 23.70 -28.47 27.80
N GLY A 225 22.54 -29.12 27.68
CA GLY A 225 21.37 -28.81 28.51
C GLY A 225 20.05 -28.94 27.73
N PRO A 226 18.89 -29.05 28.41
CA PRO A 226 17.58 -29.16 27.77
C PRO A 226 16.98 -27.79 27.40
N ASP A 227 17.36 -26.73 28.12
CA ASP A 227 16.83 -25.37 28.00
C ASP A 227 18.02 -24.45 27.69
N GLN A 228 18.42 -24.44 26.42
CA GLN A 228 19.60 -23.71 25.95
C GLN A 228 19.27 -22.25 25.68
N ASP A 229 20.31 -21.42 25.72
CA ASP A 229 20.19 -19.99 25.48
C ASP A 229 19.63 -19.70 24.07
N ALA A 230 18.44 -19.10 24.00
CA ALA A 230 17.78 -18.84 22.71
C ALA A 230 18.40 -17.63 21.99
N ASP A 231 18.96 -16.70 22.76
CA ASP A 231 19.51 -15.43 22.27
C ASP A 231 20.98 -15.58 21.82
N GLY A 232 21.59 -16.73 22.10
CA GLY A 232 23.00 -17.01 21.83
C GLY A 232 23.94 -16.45 22.90
N TYR A 233 25.20 -16.24 22.54
CA TYR A 233 26.20 -15.58 23.36
C TYR A 233 26.86 -14.44 22.56
N THR A 234 27.60 -13.59 23.26
CA THR A 234 28.50 -12.63 22.61
C THR A 234 29.95 -12.94 22.95
N VAL A 235 30.88 -12.61 22.06
CA VAL A 235 32.32 -12.77 22.26
C VAL A 235 33.07 -11.49 21.90
N ALA A 236 33.88 -11.02 22.85
CA ALA A 236 34.78 -9.89 22.68
C ALA A 236 36.25 -10.35 22.73
N VAL A 237 37.13 -9.61 22.05
CA VAL A 237 38.59 -9.76 22.16
C VAL A 237 39.17 -8.44 22.66
N ASP A 238 40.00 -8.50 23.69
CA ASP A 238 40.68 -7.38 24.35
C ASP A 238 39.76 -6.25 24.87
N GLY A 239 38.47 -6.55 25.03
CA GLY A 239 37.45 -5.57 25.42
C GLY A 239 36.97 -4.67 24.28
N GLY A 240 37.19 -5.06 23.01
CA GLY A 240 36.49 -4.53 21.85
C GLY A 240 35.02 -5.00 21.78
N ASP A 241 34.35 -4.70 20.67
CA ASP A 241 32.90 -4.94 20.52
C ASP A 241 32.50 -6.42 20.62
N ASP A 242 31.39 -6.66 21.33
CA ASP A 242 30.76 -7.96 21.52
C ASP A 242 30.17 -8.47 20.18
N GLN A 243 30.77 -9.50 19.59
CA GLN A 243 30.23 -10.14 18.38
C GLN A 243 29.32 -11.34 18.74
N PRO A 244 28.15 -11.51 18.10
CA PRO A 244 27.27 -12.64 18.38
C PRO A 244 27.89 -13.97 17.94
N ILE A 245 27.69 -15.01 18.75
CA ILE A 245 28.08 -16.39 18.48
C ILE A 245 27.01 -17.33 19.07
N GLY A 246 26.47 -18.23 18.25
CA GLY A 246 25.43 -19.17 18.67
C GLY A 246 25.88 -20.12 19.78
N VAL A 247 24.93 -20.79 20.44
CA VAL A 247 25.22 -21.65 21.61
C VAL A 247 26.11 -22.85 21.32
N THR A 248 26.20 -23.32 20.08
CA THR A 248 27.17 -24.36 19.70
C THR A 248 27.66 -24.08 18.28
N GLU A 249 28.55 -23.11 18.17
CA GLU A 249 29.03 -22.54 16.92
C GLU A 249 30.55 -22.33 16.93
N THR A 250 31.12 -22.19 15.74
CA THR A 250 32.53 -21.86 15.51
C THR A 250 32.62 -20.49 14.83
N ALA A 251 32.86 -19.42 15.60
CA ALA A 251 33.20 -18.12 15.05
C ALA A 251 34.70 -18.06 14.67
N THR A 252 35.06 -17.26 13.66
CA THR A 252 36.44 -17.11 13.20
C THR A 252 36.80 -15.64 13.00
N LEU A 253 37.51 -15.07 13.97
CA LEU A 253 38.01 -13.70 13.95
C LEU A 253 39.37 -13.67 13.25
N ALA A 254 39.37 -13.40 11.95
CA ALA A 254 40.57 -13.13 11.18
C ALA A 254 41.07 -11.69 11.39
N SER A 255 42.30 -11.40 10.95
CA SER A 255 42.92 -10.07 10.99
C SER A 255 43.19 -9.49 12.39
N ILE A 256 43.23 -10.33 13.43
CA ILE A 256 43.69 -9.94 14.78
C ILE A 256 45.22 -9.82 14.79
N ALA A 257 45.78 -8.71 15.30
CA ALA A 257 47.23 -8.49 15.36
C ALA A 257 47.92 -9.55 16.23
N ALA A 258 49.12 -10.03 15.86
CA ALA A 258 49.82 -11.04 16.66
C ALA A 258 50.31 -10.50 18.01
N GLY A 259 49.91 -11.15 19.11
CA GLY A 259 50.20 -10.75 20.49
C GLY A 259 49.57 -11.67 21.54
N ASP A 260 49.50 -11.20 22.79
CA ASP A 260 48.67 -11.82 23.83
C ASP A 260 47.30 -11.11 23.86
N HIS A 261 46.21 -11.90 23.92
CA HIS A 261 44.83 -11.43 23.88
C HIS A 261 43.98 -12.02 25.00
N LEU A 262 42.93 -11.30 25.39
CA LEU A 262 41.87 -11.76 26.28
C LEU A 262 40.57 -11.96 25.50
N VAL A 263 40.13 -13.21 25.34
CA VAL A 263 38.84 -13.55 24.74
C VAL A 263 37.80 -13.70 25.84
N GLN A 264 36.74 -12.90 25.82
CA GLN A 264 35.64 -12.96 26.79
C GLN A 264 34.38 -13.50 26.13
N LEU A 265 33.69 -14.45 26.78
CA LEU A 265 32.32 -14.82 26.42
C LEU A 265 31.33 -14.11 27.35
N SER A 266 30.31 -13.49 26.79
CA SER A 266 29.28 -12.67 27.44
C SER A 266 27.88 -13.16 27.02
N GLY A 267 26.81 -12.54 27.53
CA GLY A 267 25.41 -12.84 27.15
C GLY A 267 24.74 -14.05 27.84
N ILE A 268 25.51 -14.96 28.44
CA ILE A 268 25.04 -16.21 29.06
C ILE A 268 23.89 -15.99 30.07
N THR A 269 22.71 -16.55 29.78
CA THR A 269 21.51 -16.52 30.64
C THR A 269 21.71 -17.16 32.02
N ALA A 270 20.88 -16.75 32.99
CA ALA A 270 20.97 -17.18 34.39
C ALA A 270 20.68 -18.67 34.65
N ASN A 271 20.08 -19.41 33.69
CA ASN A 271 19.95 -20.88 33.77
C ASN A 271 21.10 -21.62 33.08
N CYS A 272 22.03 -20.89 32.46
CA CYS A 272 23.26 -21.40 31.87
C CYS A 272 24.48 -21.06 32.74
N SER A 273 25.52 -21.90 32.67
CA SER A 273 26.74 -21.75 33.46
C SER A 273 27.98 -22.08 32.63
N LEU A 274 28.93 -21.16 32.57
CA LEU A 274 30.17 -21.33 31.81
C LEU A 274 31.22 -22.10 32.60
N SER A 275 31.83 -23.11 31.98
CA SER A 275 32.93 -23.88 32.55
C SER A 275 34.28 -23.19 32.36
N GLY A 276 35.13 -23.24 33.38
CA GLY A 276 36.49 -22.68 33.36
C GLY A 276 36.55 -21.18 33.63
N THR A 277 37.70 -20.57 33.31
CA THR A 277 37.93 -19.13 33.48
C THR A 277 37.35 -18.32 32.31
N ASN A 278 36.94 -17.09 32.60
CA ASN A 278 36.45 -16.10 31.65
C ASN A 278 36.85 -14.69 32.14
N PRO A 279 37.48 -13.83 31.32
CA PRO A 279 38.02 -14.10 29.98
C PRO A 279 39.11 -15.18 29.98
N ARG A 280 39.45 -15.65 28.77
CA ARG A 280 40.50 -16.64 28.49
C ARG A 280 41.67 -15.96 27.76
N ALA A 281 42.87 -16.06 28.34
CA ALA A 281 44.08 -15.51 27.74
C ALA A 281 44.66 -16.44 26.68
N VAL A 282 45.06 -15.90 25.53
CA VAL A 282 45.69 -16.65 24.42
C VAL A 282 46.78 -15.84 23.71
N THR A 283 47.85 -16.52 23.28
CA THR A 283 48.93 -15.91 22.48
C THR A 283 48.76 -16.26 21.01
N LEU A 284 48.52 -15.26 20.15
CA LEU A 284 48.30 -15.42 18.71
C LEU A 284 49.62 -15.29 17.92
N PRO A 285 50.05 -16.33 17.17
CA PRO A 285 51.25 -16.23 16.33
C PRO A 285 51.03 -15.36 15.08
N ASN A 286 52.11 -14.78 14.55
CA ASN A 286 52.13 -14.13 13.23
C ASN A 286 51.54 -15.07 12.15
N GLN A 287 50.42 -14.67 11.53
CA GLN A 287 49.65 -15.49 10.56
C GLN A 287 49.25 -16.89 11.08
N GLY A 288 49.23 -17.10 12.39
CA GLY A 288 48.78 -18.34 13.03
C GLY A 288 47.27 -18.40 13.22
N VAL A 289 46.78 -19.60 13.52
CA VAL A 289 45.40 -19.84 13.97
C VAL A 289 45.45 -20.36 15.40
N VAL A 290 44.61 -19.81 16.29
CA VAL A 290 44.46 -20.27 17.68
C VAL A 290 42.99 -20.58 17.98
N ASP A 291 42.73 -21.77 18.50
CA ASP A 291 41.39 -22.23 18.90
C ASP A 291 41.10 -21.90 20.38
N VAL A 292 39.92 -21.34 20.67
CA VAL A 292 39.45 -21.00 22.03
C VAL A 292 38.06 -21.60 22.24
N THR A 293 37.95 -22.61 23.10
CA THR A 293 36.66 -23.29 23.36
C THR A 293 36.03 -22.81 24.66
N PHE A 294 34.72 -22.53 24.64
CA PHE A 294 33.91 -22.24 25.82
C PHE A 294 32.78 -23.29 25.96
N ASP A 295 32.83 -24.09 27.03
CA ASP A 295 31.82 -25.10 27.33
C ASP A 295 30.78 -24.55 28.32
N VAL A 296 29.51 -24.48 27.91
CA VAL A 296 28.41 -23.95 28.73
C VAL A 296 27.42 -25.07 29.06
N ILE A 297 26.93 -25.08 30.30
CA ILE A 297 25.96 -26.07 30.79
C ILE A 297 24.72 -25.34 31.27
N CYS A 298 23.59 -25.59 30.59
CA CYS A 298 22.29 -25.04 30.91
C CYS A 298 21.39 -26.07 31.59
N VAL A 299 20.62 -25.62 32.56
CA VAL A 299 19.61 -26.42 33.26
C VAL A 299 18.20 -25.99 32.87
N GLU A 300 17.26 -26.94 32.95
CA GLU A 300 15.84 -26.71 32.69
C GLU A 300 15.29 -25.66 33.66
N ARG A 301 14.80 -24.52 33.15
CA ARG A 301 14.03 -23.60 33.98
C ARG A 301 12.73 -24.30 34.40
N PRO A 302 12.37 -24.30 35.70
CA PRO A 302 11.00 -24.64 36.07
C PRO A 302 10.06 -23.67 35.35
N PRO A 303 8.87 -24.10 34.87
CA PRO A 303 7.96 -23.21 34.16
C PRO A 303 7.67 -21.99 35.02
N THR A 304 7.98 -20.81 34.49
CA THR A 304 7.85 -19.53 35.21
C THR A 304 6.51 -18.85 34.98
N LEU A 305 5.63 -19.44 34.16
CA LEU A 305 4.34 -18.89 33.74
C LEU A 305 3.27 -20.00 33.75
N GLY A 306 2.01 -19.61 33.97
CA GLY A 306 0.83 -20.46 33.86
C GLY A 306 -0.14 -19.94 32.80
N ALA A 307 -1.35 -20.49 32.81
CA ALA A 307 -2.47 -20.02 32.00
C ALA A 307 -3.74 -19.87 32.85
N LEU A 308 -4.70 -19.08 32.34
CA LEU A 308 -6.02 -18.88 32.90
C LEU A 308 -7.07 -19.10 31.82
N GLN A 309 -8.01 -20.01 32.05
CA GLN A 309 -9.23 -20.11 31.27
C GLN A 309 -10.37 -19.44 32.02
N VAL A 310 -11.07 -18.53 31.35
CA VAL A 310 -12.28 -17.86 31.82
C VAL A 310 -13.46 -18.45 31.07
N ARG A 311 -14.55 -18.78 31.76
CA ARG A 311 -15.79 -19.25 31.15
C ARG A 311 -16.97 -18.43 31.64
N THR A 312 -17.97 -18.29 30.80
CA THR A 312 -19.29 -17.75 31.16
C THR A 312 -20.32 -18.87 31.13
N ALA A 313 -21.33 -18.78 31.99
CA ALA A 313 -22.46 -19.70 32.04
C ALA A 313 -23.72 -18.93 32.46
N THR A 314 -24.71 -18.87 31.58
CA THR A 314 -25.84 -17.94 31.66
C THR A 314 -27.12 -18.70 31.95
N THR A 315 -27.93 -18.18 32.88
CA THR A 315 -29.13 -18.87 33.37
C THR A 315 -30.31 -17.91 33.53
N GLY A 316 -31.53 -18.43 33.40
CA GLY A 316 -32.75 -17.62 33.29
C GLY A 316 -33.26 -17.57 31.85
N GLY A 317 -34.15 -16.63 31.54
CA GLY A 317 -34.81 -16.51 30.23
C GLY A 317 -34.61 -15.17 29.52
N GLY A 318 -33.92 -14.22 30.16
CA GLY A 318 -33.34 -13.08 29.44
C GLY A 318 -32.01 -13.47 28.78
N SER A 319 -31.55 -12.65 27.85
CA SER A 319 -30.23 -12.77 27.22
C SER A 319 -29.57 -11.40 27.16
N ASP A 320 -28.24 -11.38 27.26
CA ASP A 320 -27.42 -10.20 27.00
C ASP A 320 -27.10 -10.13 25.49
N PRO A 321 -27.65 -9.16 24.71
CA PRO A 321 -27.51 -9.19 23.26
C PRO A 321 -26.11 -8.82 22.77
N ASP A 322 -25.35 -8.04 23.56
CA ASP A 322 -24.06 -7.47 23.15
C ASP A 322 -22.85 -8.33 23.62
N GLY A 323 -23.11 -9.34 24.47
CA GLY A 323 -22.10 -10.26 25.00
C GLY A 323 -21.50 -9.78 26.33
N PHE A 324 -20.27 -10.21 26.64
CA PHE A 324 -19.57 -9.77 27.84
C PHE A 324 -18.11 -9.42 27.53
N GLU A 325 -17.45 -8.67 28.41
CA GLU A 325 -16.03 -8.37 28.36
C GLU A 325 -15.29 -8.98 29.56
N VAL A 326 -14.11 -9.54 29.34
CA VAL A 326 -13.19 -9.99 30.40
C VAL A 326 -12.03 -9.01 30.53
N SER A 327 -11.88 -8.39 31.70
CA SER A 327 -10.69 -7.66 32.12
C SER A 327 -9.79 -8.55 32.98
N LEU A 328 -8.47 -8.37 32.86
CA LEU A 328 -7.46 -9.06 33.65
C LEU A 328 -6.52 -8.03 34.30
N ASP A 329 -6.38 -8.10 35.61
CA ASP A 329 -5.59 -7.17 36.46
C ASP A 329 -5.92 -5.67 36.26
N GLY A 330 -7.14 -5.36 35.80
CA GLY A 330 -7.58 -4.01 35.48
C GLY A 330 -7.14 -3.49 34.10
N ALA A 331 -6.61 -4.36 33.23
CA ALA A 331 -6.45 -4.06 31.81
C ALA A 331 -7.81 -3.94 31.09
N ALA A 332 -7.80 -3.37 29.88
CA ALA A 332 -8.99 -3.19 29.06
C ALA A 332 -9.69 -4.53 28.74
N GLY A 333 -11.02 -4.47 28.57
CA GLY A 333 -11.86 -5.64 28.32
C GLY A 333 -11.53 -6.37 27.02
N THR A 334 -11.62 -7.70 27.05
CA THR A 334 -11.56 -8.59 25.89
C THR A 334 -12.88 -9.34 25.76
N ASN A 335 -13.57 -9.22 24.62
CA ASN A 335 -14.90 -9.79 24.43
C ASN A 335 -14.91 -11.32 24.61
N ILE A 336 -15.92 -11.82 25.32
CA ILE A 336 -16.27 -13.23 25.48
C ILE A 336 -17.76 -13.41 25.15
N GLY A 337 -18.09 -14.46 24.39
CA GLY A 337 -19.49 -14.75 24.04
C GLY A 337 -20.27 -15.36 25.20
N ILE A 338 -21.60 -15.28 25.11
CA ILE A 338 -22.53 -15.99 26.00
C ILE A 338 -22.21 -17.50 25.99
N ASP A 339 -22.04 -18.09 27.17
CA ASP A 339 -21.76 -19.52 27.37
C ASP A 339 -20.48 -20.04 26.68
N THR A 340 -19.47 -19.18 26.51
CA THR A 340 -18.20 -19.54 25.86
C THR A 340 -17.01 -19.53 26.83
N SER A 341 -15.80 -19.80 26.31
CA SER A 341 -14.55 -19.78 27.08
C SER A 341 -13.46 -18.98 26.39
N LEU A 342 -12.86 -18.03 27.11
CA LEU A 342 -11.66 -17.29 26.72
C LEU A 342 -10.44 -17.89 27.44
N SER A 343 -9.23 -17.75 26.90
CA SER A 343 -8.03 -18.31 27.54
C SER A 343 -6.81 -17.40 27.37
N PHE A 344 -6.21 -17.03 28.51
CA PHE A 344 -5.02 -16.21 28.62
C PHE A 344 -3.82 -17.12 28.92
N GLY A 345 -2.84 -17.15 28.02
CA GLY A 345 -1.57 -17.85 28.25
C GLY A 345 -0.51 -16.93 28.86
N ASN A 346 0.63 -17.51 29.25
CA ASN A 346 1.85 -16.79 29.63
C ASN A 346 1.67 -15.83 30.83
N LEU A 347 0.78 -16.16 31.77
CA LEU A 347 0.53 -15.36 32.97
C LEU A 347 1.50 -15.68 34.11
N ALA A 348 1.76 -14.71 34.97
CA ALA A 348 2.64 -14.88 36.13
C ALA A 348 2.03 -15.88 37.15
N PRO A 349 2.83 -16.65 37.91
CA PRO A 349 2.31 -17.46 39.00
C PRO A 349 1.98 -16.58 40.21
N GLY A 350 0.69 -16.42 40.50
CA GLY A 350 0.19 -15.51 41.52
C GLY A 350 -1.33 -15.35 41.46
N ASP A 351 -1.87 -14.53 42.36
CA ASP A 351 -3.29 -14.16 42.36
C ASP A 351 -3.55 -13.06 41.31
N HIS A 352 -4.30 -13.41 40.26
CA HIS A 352 -4.75 -12.50 39.21
C HIS A 352 -6.20 -12.06 39.45
N SER A 353 -6.51 -10.80 39.13
CA SER A 353 -7.86 -10.23 39.30
C SER A 353 -8.61 -10.27 37.97
N VAL A 354 -9.68 -11.07 37.89
CA VAL A 354 -10.46 -11.28 36.67
C VAL A 354 -11.81 -10.58 36.82
N GLY A 355 -12.10 -9.56 36.01
CA GLY A 355 -13.37 -8.84 36.04
C GLY A 355 -14.22 -9.13 34.81
N LEU A 356 -15.54 -9.27 34.99
CA LEU A 356 -16.50 -9.31 33.89
C LEU A 356 -17.23 -7.96 33.77
N SER A 357 -17.16 -7.32 32.60
CA SER A 357 -17.82 -6.06 32.24
C SER A 357 -18.75 -6.25 31.03
N GLY A 358 -19.41 -5.18 30.58
CA GLY A 358 -20.36 -5.22 29.45
C GLY A 358 -21.73 -5.85 29.75
N ILE A 359 -22.03 -6.17 31.01
CA ILE A 359 -23.24 -6.90 31.42
C ILE A 359 -24.47 -5.98 31.39
N SER A 360 -25.49 -6.35 30.63
CA SER A 360 -26.79 -5.68 30.52
C SER A 360 -27.59 -5.66 31.83
N ASP A 361 -28.40 -4.60 32.05
CA ASP A 361 -29.14 -4.34 33.29
C ASP A 361 -30.07 -5.48 33.78
N ASN A 362 -30.52 -6.37 32.89
CA ASN A 362 -31.37 -7.52 33.23
C ASN A 362 -30.57 -8.79 33.61
N CYS A 363 -29.24 -8.72 33.53
CA CYS A 363 -28.29 -9.79 33.82
C CYS A 363 -27.42 -9.42 35.04
N GLN A 364 -27.17 -10.39 35.92
CA GLN A 364 -26.30 -10.18 37.09
C GLN A 364 -25.30 -11.32 37.24
N VAL A 365 -24.02 -10.99 37.42
CA VAL A 365 -23.00 -11.96 37.84
C VAL A 365 -23.27 -12.44 39.26
N SER A 366 -23.32 -13.77 39.41
CA SER A 366 -23.41 -14.48 40.68
C SER A 366 -22.05 -14.47 41.40
N GLY A 367 -22.05 -14.18 42.70
CA GLY A 367 -20.84 -14.11 43.52
C GLY A 367 -19.97 -12.86 43.27
N ASP A 368 -18.69 -12.94 43.62
CA ASP A 368 -17.76 -11.82 43.50
C ASP A 368 -17.46 -11.46 42.04
N ASN A 369 -17.25 -10.16 41.79
CA ASN A 369 -16.75 -9.60 40.53
C ASN A 369 -16.02 -8.26 40.83
N PRO A 370 -14.72 -8.10 40.50
CA PRO A 370 -13.81 -9.11 39.96
C PRO A 370 -13.50 -10.24 40.94
N ARG A 371 -13.01 -11.36 40.41
CA ARG A 371 -12.63 -12.56 41.14
C ARG A 371 -11.12 -12.72 41.19
N SER A 372 -10.57 -13.06 42.35
CA SER A 372 -9.15 -13.42 42.48
C SER A 372 -8.93 -14.88 42.10
N VAL A 373 -7.94 -15.14 41.23
CA VAL A 373 -7.64 -16.49 40.71
C VAL A 373 -6.14 -16.75 40.78
N ALA A 374 -5.74 -17.74 41.58
CA ALA A 374 -4.36 -18.19 41.66
C ALA A 374 -3.96 -18.93 40.37
N VAL A 375 -3.15 -18.29 39.53
CA VAL A 375 -2.50 -18.94 38.38
C VAL A 375 -1.31 -19.75 38.89
N THR A 376 -1.27 -21.05 38.54
CA THR A 376 -0.16 -21.93 38.91
C THR A 376 0.68 -22.29 37.68
N ALA A 377 2.00 -22.14 37.80
CA ALA A 377 2.93 -22.29 36.68
C ALA A 377 2.87 -23.69 36.04
N GLY A 378 2.96 -23.74 34.71
CA GLY A 378 2.85 -25.00 33.94
C GLY A 378 1.45 -25.63 33.94
N SER A 379 0.42 -24.92 34.42
CA SER A 379 -0.97 -25.39 34.45
C SER A 379 -1.96 -24.29 34.02
N ALA A 380 -3.16 -24.70 33.62
CA ALA A 380 -4.27 -23.79 33.34
C ALA A 380 -5.21 -23.75 34.55
N SER A 381 -5.24 -22.62 35.25
CA SER A 381 -6.28 -22.31 36.24
C SER A 381 -7.60 -22.00 35.53
N LEU A 382 -8.73 -22.28 36.20
CA LEU A 382 -10.08 -22.08 35.66
C LEU A 382 -10.86 -21.10 36.54
N VAL A 383 -11.62 -20.19 35.92
CA VAL A 383 -12.63 -19.38 36.58
C VAL A 383 -13.92 -19.35 35.76
N ASP A 384 -15.01 -19.77 36.39
CA ASP A 384 -16.34 -19.85 35.76
C ASP A 384 -17.24 -18.73 36.32
N PHE A 385 -17.59 -17.74 35.50
CA PHE A 385 -18.61 -16.74 35.82
C PHE A 385 -20.00 -17.32 35.56
N GLU A 386 -20.84 -17.35 36.59
CA GLU A 386 -22.27 -17.65 36.48
C GLU A 386 -23.01 -16.32 36.36
N ILE A 387 -23.83 -16.16 35.32
CA ILE A 387 -24.65 -14.98 35.06
C ILE A 387 -26.13 -15.40 35.14
N VAL A 388 -26.94 -14.60 35.83
CA VAL A 388 -28.39 -14.81 35.95
C VAL A 388 -29.11 -13.67 35.23
N CYS A 389 -29.71 -13.97 34.07
CA CYS A 389 -30.47 -13.05 33.24
C CYS A 389 -31.97 -13.28 33.41
N GLN A 390 -32.66 -12.32 34.03
CA GLN A 390 -34.09 -12.42 34.24
C GLN A 390 -34.83 -12.23 32.90
N GLU A 391 -35.92 -12.99 32.68
CA GLU A 391 -36.90 -12.57 31.66
C GLU A 391 -37.38 -11.18 32.07
N ILE A 392 -37.32 -10.21 31.16
CA ILE A 392 -37.96 -8.90 31.36
C ILE A 392 -39.44 -9.10 31.01
N PRO A 393 -40.38 -9.12 31.97
CA PRO A 393 -41.77 -8.99 31.61
C PRO A 393 -41.98 -7.54 31.18
N ALA A 394 -42.61 -7.31 30.03
CA ALA A 394 -43.07 -5.98 29.64
C ALA A 394 -43.96 -5.42 30.77
N THR A 395 -43.41 -4.49 31.55
CA THR A 395 -43.96 -3.96 32.81
C THR A 395 -44.03 -2.43 32.77
N SER A 396 -43.97 -1.89 31.56
CA SER A 396 -43.82 -0.47 31.26
C SER A 396 -44.87 0.02 30.28
N GLY A 397 -45.07 1.33 30.27
CA GLY A 397 -45.69 2.06 29.16
C GLY A 397 -44.70 3.05 28.55
N THR A 398 -45.22 3.96 27.72
CA THR A 398 -44.47 5.11 27.19
C THR A 398 -45.16 6.39 27.66
N LEU A 399 -44.40 7.33 28.23
CA LEU A 399 -44.88 8.68 28.46
C LEU A 399 -44.47 9.56 27.28
N ARG A 400 -45.42 10.28 26.70
CA ARG A 400 -45.17 11.19 25.58
C ARG A 400 -45.43 12.63 26.02
N VAL A 401 -44.34 13.36 26.29
CA VAL A 401 -44.40 14.73 26.80
C VAL A 401 -44.34 15.70 25.64
N THR A 402 -45.38 16.51 25.46
CA THR A 402 -45.45 17.56 24.45
C THR A 402 -45.34 18.93 25.10
N THR A 403 -44.41 19.76 24.66
CA THR A 403 -44.39 21.19 25.00
C THR A 403 -45.14 21.96 23.92
N THR A 404 -45.80 23.06 24.29
CA THR A 404 -46.42 23.97 23.33
C THR A 404 -46.22 25.39 23.84
N THR A 405 -45.37 26.14 23.15
CA THR A 405 -44.97 27.49 23.56
C THR A 405 -45.57 28.52 22.61
N THR A 406 -46.28 29.49 23.17
CA THR A 406 -46.87 30.61 22.42
C THR A 406 -46.30 31.94 22.89
N GLY A 407 -45.96 32.82 21.96
CA GLY A 407 -45.22 34.06 22.23
C GLY A 407 -44.21 34.38 21.12
N PRO A 408 -43.76 35.63 20.99
CA PRO A 408 -42.71 36.01 20.03
C PRO A 408 -41.31 35.59 20.53
N ASP A 409 -41.03 35.84 21.81
CA ASP A 409 -39.72 35.63 22.44
C ASP A 409 -39.72 34.29 23.17
N ALA A 410 -39.76 33.18 22.41
CA ALA A 410 -39.72 31.83 22.95
C ALA A 410 -38.30 31.45 23.42
N ASP A 411 -38.24 30.54 24.40
CA ASP A 411 -37.03 30.19 25.15
C ASP A 411 -35.92 29.53 24.29
N PRO A 412 -34.77 30.19 24.04
CA PRO A 412 -33.75 29.66 23.14
C PRO A 412 -33.05 28.39 23.66
N ASP A 413 -32.94 28.25 24.98
CA ASP A 413 -32.25 27.13 25.62
C ASP A 413 -33.13 25.86 25.74
N GLY A 414 -34.41 25.97 25.37
CA GLY A 414 -35.41 24.91 25.50
C GLY A 414 -35.88 24.71 26.94
N TYR A 415 -36.38 23.52 27.25
CA TYR A 415 -36.84 23.17 28.60
C TYR A 415 -36.27 21.84 29.06
N ALA A 416 -36.36 21.54 30.35
CA ALA A 416 -36.04 20.22 30.90
C ALA A 416 -37.29 19.56 31.50
N ILE A 417 -37.58 18.33 31.10
CA ILE A 417 -38.58 17.48 31.77
C ILE A 417 -37.92 16.70 32.89
N THR A 418 -38.53 16.67 34.06
CA THR A 418 -38.16 15.79 35.17
C THR A 418 -39.27 14.77 35.39
N ILE A 419 -38.91 13.53 35.70
CA ILE A 419 -39.86 12.46 36.02
C ILE A 419 -39.46 11.92 37.40
N ASP A 420 -40.40 11.91 38.34
CA ASP A 420 -40.23 11.47 39.73
C ASP A 420 -39.03 12.12 40.46
N ALA A 421 -38.76 13.39 40.12
CA ALA A 421 -37.63 14.18 40.60
C ALA A 421 -36.23 13.64 40.23
N ALA A 422 -36.14 12.78 39.21
CA ALA A 422 -34.88 12.46 38.54
C ALA A 422 -34.27 13.68 37.82
N ALA A 423 -33.01 13.56 37.40
CA ALA A 423 -32.31 14.60 36.64
C ALA A 423 -33.04 14.94 35.34
N GLY A 424 -33.07 16.23 34.97
CA GLY A 424 -33.88 16.72 33.87
C GLY A 424 -33.35 16.33 32.49
N GLN A 425 -34.20 15.70 31.68
CA GLN A 425 -33.94 15.44 30.26
C GLN A 425 -34.40 16.65 29.42
N ALA A 426 -33.58 17.11 28.49
CA ALA A 426 -33.93 18.24 27.63
C ALA A 426 -35.10 17.90 26.69
N VAL A 427 -36.01 18.87 26.50
CA VAL A 427 -37.09 18.85 25.51
C VAL A 427 -37.13 20.22 24.82
N GLY A 428 -37.22 20.22 23.48
CA GLY A 428 -37.26 21.46 22.71
C GLY A 428 -38.58 22.22 22.86
N VAL A 429 -38.54 23.51 22.56
CA VAL A 429 -39.73 24.37 22.42
C VAL A 429 -40.66 23.84 21.32
N ASN A 430 -41.96 23.71 21.61
CA ASN A 430 -42.97 23.16 20.68
C ASN A 430 -42.66 21.74 20.17
N THR A 431 -41.96 20.92 20.95
CA THR A 431 -41.60 19.53 20.57
C THR A 431 -42.33 18.48 21.40
N THR A 432 -42.37 17.26 20.89
CA THR A 432 -42.83 16.08 21.62
C THR A 432 -41.69 15.08 21.80
N VAL A 433 -41.38 14.71 23.04
CA VAL A 433 -40.43 13.66 23.39
C VAL A 433 -41.17 12.44 23.96
N SER A 434 -40.78 11.24 23.54
CA SER A 434 -41.31 9.97 24.07
C SER A 434 -40.28 9.32 24.97
N VAL A 435 -40.63 9.13 26.24
CA VAL A 435 -39.85 8.36 27.21
C VAL A 435 -40.49 6.97 27.32
N GLY A 436 -39.89 5.99 26.64
CA GLY A 436 -40.29 4.59 26.71
C GLY A 436 -39.81 3.91 28.00
N HIS A 437 -40.24 2.67 28.21
CA HIS A 437 -39.81 1.79 29.32
C HIS A 437 -40.08 2.34 30.75
N LEU A 438 -40.97 3.33 30.89
CA LEU A 438 -41.40 3.81 32.21
C LEU A 438 -42.32 2.78 32.89
N PRO A 439 -42.09 2.41 34.17
CA PRO A 439 -42.92 1.43 34.88
C PRO A 439 -44.42 1.74 34.85
N VAL A 440 -45.26 0.73 35.06
CA VAL A 440 -46.70 0.96 35.28
C VAL A 440 -46.96 1.49 36.70
N GLY A 441 -47.43 2.73 36.78
CA GLY A 441 -47.54 3.45 38.05
C GLY A 441 -48.02 4.89 37.89
N LEU A 442 -48.08 5.62 39.02
CA LEU A 442 -48.33 7.06 39.03
C LEU A 442 -46.98 7.79 39.08
N HIS A 443 -46.68 8.55 38.03
CA HIS A 443 -45.43 9.29 37.88
C HIS A 443 -45.69 10.80 37.98
N SER A 444 -44.75 11.55 38.56
CA SER A 444 -44.81 13.00 38.68
C SER A 444 -43.89 13.65 37.65
N VAL A 445 -44.49 14.33 36.67
CA VAL A 445 -43.80 14.91 35.51
C VAL A 445 -43.69 16.42 35.70
N GLY A 446 -42.48 16.95 35.86
CA GLY A 446 -42.22 18.38 35.95
C GLY A 446 -41.68 18.95 34.64
N LEU A 447 -41.97 20.23 34.37
CA LEU A 447 -41.22 21.04 33.40
C LEU A 447 -40.44 22.13 34.13
N ALA A 448 -39.16 22.29 33.80
CA ALA A 448 -38.22 23.22 34.40
C ALA A 448 -37.37 23.93 33.33
N GLY A 449 -36.61 24.95 33.75
CA GLY A 449 -35.69 25.67 32.87
C GLY A 449 -36.30 26.85 32.09
N LEU A 450 -37.51 27.32 32.43
CA LEU A 450 -38.13 28.46 31.75
C LEU A 450 -37.40 29.78 32.00
N ALA A 451 -37.14 30.52 30.92
CA ALA A 451 -36.67 31.89 30.91
C ALA A 451 -37.63 32.87 31.61
N ALA A 452 -37.09 33.98 32.12
CA ALA A 452 -37.82 34.92 32.98
C ALA A 452 -39.00 35.66 32.31
N ASN A 453 -39.09 35.65 30.98
CA ASN A 453 -40.22 36.20 30.21
C ASN A 453 -41.27 35.14 29.82
N CYS A 454 -41.05 33.87 30.18
CA CYS A 454 -41.95 32.74 29.91
C CYS A 454 -42.67 32.29 31.19
N THR A 455 -43.98 32.06 31.10
CA THR A 455 -44.79 31.49 32.19
C THR A 455 -45.39 30.16 31.78
N LEU A 456 -45.32 29.16 32.67
CA LEU A 456 -45.96 27.87 32.47
C LEU A 456 -47.42 27.94 32.90
N GLU A 457 -48.33 27.45 32.07
CA GLU A 457 -49.76 27.40 32.37
C GLU A 457 -50.17 26.08 33.04
N GLY A 458 -51.03 26.18 34.07
CA GLY A 458 -51.55 25.05 34.83
C GLY A 458 -50.61 24.54 35.93
N GLU A 459 -50.90 23.36 36.46
CA GLU A 459 -50.13 22.76 37.55
C GLU A 459 -48.77 22.21 37.07
N ASN A 460 -47.77 22.21 37.97
CA ASN A 460 -46.42 21.72 37.73
C ASN A 460 -45.76 21.33 39.08
N PRO A 461 -45.23 20.11 39.26
CA PRO A 461 -45.32 18.96 38.36
C PRO A 461 -46.76 18.43 38.23
N ARG A 462 -47.01 17.62 37.20
CA ARG A 462 -48.29 16.99 36.88
C ARG A 462 -48.21 15.49 37.08
N SER A 463 -49.18 14.91 37.78
CA SER A 463 -49.23 13.47 38.04
C SER A 463 -49.92 12.71 36.90
N VAL A 464 -49.26 11.69 36.35
CA VAL A 464 -49.70 10.91 35.19
C VAL A 464 -49.61 9.42 35.49
N THR A 465 -50.68 8.66 35.25
CA THR A 465 -50.67 7.19 35.44
C THR A 465 -50.26 6.49 34.16
N VAL A 466 -49.03 5.97 34.11
CA VAL A 466 -48.53 5.12 33.01
C VAL A 466 -49.14 3.72 33.16
N SER A 467 -49.61 3.16 32.04
CA SER A 467 -50.30 1.86 31.98
C SER A 467 -49.63 0.93 30.97
N LEU A 468 -49.83 -0.39 31.14
CA LEU A 468 -49.11 -1.44 30.43
C LEU A 468 -49.26 -1.31 28.91
N ASP A 469 -48.13 -1.26 28.19
CA ASP A 469 -48.03 -1.06 26.74
C ASP A 469 -48.78 0.19 26.19
N ALA A 470 -49.24 1.08 27.06
CA ALA A 470 -49.95 2.29 26.69
C ALA A 470 -48.97 3.45 26.46
N THR A 471 -49.17 4.19 25.37
CA THR A 471 -48.59 5.55 25.27
C THR A 471 -49.55 6.53 25.92
N VAL A 472 -49.11 7.21 26.98
CA VAL A 472 -49.88 8.23 27.70
C VAL A 472 -49.27 9.58 27.40
N GLU A 473 -50.07 10.52 26.90
CA GLU A 473 -49.60 11.86 26.55
C GLU A 473 -49.81 12.88 27.68
N VAL A 474 -48.84 13.78 27.89
CA VAL A 474 -48.98 14.92 28.80
C VAL A 474 -48.45 16.20 28.14
N GLY A 475 -49.30 17.22 28.03
CA GLY A 475 -49.01 18.46 27.33
C GLY A 475 -48.76 19.64 28.27
N PHE A 476 -47.60 20.29 28.17
CA PHE A 476 -47.26 21.51 28.93
C PHE A 476 -47.35 22.74 28.02
N ALA A 477 -48.22 23.68 28.36
CA ALA A 477 -48.41 24.93 27.62
C ALA A 477 -47.62 26.06 28.28
N VAL A 478 -46.74 26.72 27.53
CA VAL A 478 -45.90 27.84 28.00
C VAL A 478 -46.28 29.09 27.23
N THR A 479 -46.44 30.21 27.92
CA THR A 479 -46.77 31.50 27.31
C THR A 479 -45.66 32.50 27.60
N CYS A 480 -44.95 32.94 26.56
CA CYS A 480 -43.83 33.87 26.63
C CYS A 480 -44.25 35.25 26.12
N VAL A 481 -43.86 36.30 26.83
CA VAL A 481 -44.12 37.70 26.43
C VAL A 481 -42.83 38.38 25.99
N PRO A 482 -42.88 39.36 25.07
CA PRO A 482 -41.68 40.08 24.66
C PRO A 482 -41.14 40.92 25.82
N GLY A 483 -39.90 40.65 26.21
CA GLY A 483 -39.30 41.21 27.43
C GLY A 483 -38.57 42.55 27.24
N SER A 484 -38.44 43.01 25.99
CA SER A 484 -37.57 44.12 25.63
C SER A 484 -38.20 45.12 24.65
N GLY A 485 -37.68 46.34 24.66
CA GLY A 485 -37.92 47.37 23.67
C GLY A 485 -36.62 47.79 22.99
N SER A 486 -36.73 48.48 21.86
CA SER A 486 -35.58 48.92 21.06
C SER A 486 -35.44 50.44 21.10
N LEU A 487 -34.21 50.94 21.28
CA LEU A 487 -33.90 52.38 21.18
C LEU A 487 -33.00 52.63 19.98
N THR A 488 -33.46 53.46 19.06
CA THR A 488 -32.72 53.88 17.87
C THR A 488 -32.24 55.32 18.04
N VAL A 489 -30.95 55.48 18.39
CA VAL A 489 -30.29 56.78 18.51
C VAL A 489 -29.69 57.17 17.17
N THR A 490 -30.15 58.26 16.58
CA THR A 490 -29.64 58.79 15.30
C THR A 490 -28.85 60.07 15.54
N VAL A 491 -27.67 60.18 14.93
CA VAL A 491 -26.89 61.41 14.86
C VAL A 491 -26.76 61.82 13.40
N VAL A 492 -26.97 63.11 13.12
CA VAL A 492 -26.78 63.70 11.79
C VAL A 492 -25.71 64.79 11.86
N THR A 493 -24.52 64.51 11.31
CA THR A 493 -23.45 65.49 11.14
C THR A 493 -23.49 66.13 9.75
N ALA A 494 -23.57 67.45 9.71
CA ALA A 494 -23.34 68.26 8.51
C ALA A 494 -21.91 68.83 8.51
N GLY A 495 -21.57 69.61 7.48
CA GLY A 495 -20.21 70.14 7.30
C GLY A 495 -19.34 69.24 6.40
N ALA A 496 -18.27 69.80 5.84
CA ALA A 496 -17.66 69.34 4.58
C ALA A 496 -16.81 68.04 4.66
N GLY A 497 -16.96 67.28 5.74
CA GLY A 497 -16.06 66.26 6.26
C GLY A 497 -16.19 66.22 7.78
N LEU A 498 -15.55 65.27 8.48
CA LEU A 498 -16.13 64.72 9.71
C LEU A 498 -15.08 64.39 10.78
N ASP A 499 -15.53 64.27 12.04
CA ASP A 499 -14.75 63.69 13.14
C ASP A 499 -14.24 62.28 12.76
N PRO A 500 -12.91 62.04 12.69
CA PRO A 500 -12.35 60.74 12.32
C PRO A 500 -12.57 59.64 13.37
N ASP A 501 -12.68 60.03 14.65
CA ASP A 501 -12.80 59.10 15.78
C ASP A 501 -14.28 58.71 16.03
N GLY A 502 -15.21 59.46 15.44
CA GLY A 502 -16.65 59.30 15.64
C GLY A 502 -17.10 59.77 17.02
N TYR A 503 -18.38 59.58 17.32
CA TYR A 503 -18.94 59.97 18.62
C TYR A 503 -19.24 58.75 19.47
N GLN A 504 -19.61 58.98 20.73
CA GLN A 504 -19.95 57.90 21.66
C GLN A 504 -21.28 58.17 22.36
N VAL A 505 -22.18 57.19 22.29
CA VAL A 505 -23.47 57.18 22.97
C VAL A 505 -23.34 56.42 24.29
N THR A 506 -23.79 57.02 25.39
CA THR A 506 -23.98 56.33 26.68
C THR A 506 -25.46 56.31 27.05
N ILE A 507 -25.96 55.18 27.52
CA ILE A 507 -27.29 55.05 28.15
C ILE A 507 -27.10 54.88 29.65
N ASP A 508 -27.83 55.66 30.45
CA ASP A 508 -27.85 55.68 31.92
C ASP A 508 -26.48 55.82 32.61
N GLY A 509 -25.50 56.41 31.91
CA GLY A 509 -24.12 56.50 32.37
C GLY A 509 -23.33 55.18 32.30
N GLY A 510 -23.85 54.17 31.61
CA GLY A 510 -23.17 52.91 31.31
C GLY A 510 -22.03 53.07 30.28
N ALA A 511 -21.48 51.93 29.86
CA ALA A 511 -20.35 51.89 28.93
C ALA A 511 -20.69 52.58 27.59
N ALA A 512 -19.79 53.44 27.13
CA ALA A 512 -19.96 54.22 25.92
C ALA A 512 -19.79 53.36 24.66
N GLN A 513 -20.71 53.49 23.71
CA GLN A 513 -20.67 52.78 22.43
C GLN A 513 -20.45 53.77 21.29
N ALA A 514 -19.54 53.44 20.37
CA ALA A 514 -19.23 54.30 19.23
C ALA A 514 -20.42 54.39 18.26
N ILE A 515 -20.68 55.59 17.76
CA ILE A 515 -21.63 55.89 16.70
C ILE A 515 -20.93 56.70 15.61
N ALA A 516 -21.21 56.37 14.35
CA ALA A 516 -20.67 57.14 13.23
C ALA A 516 -21.19 58.59 13.26
N THR A 517 -20.40 59.51 12.75
CA THR A 517 -20.68 60.96 12.80
C THR A 517 -22.03 61.33 12.20
N SER A 518 -22.38 60.74 11.06
CA SER A 518 -23.75 60.61 10.59
C SER A 518 -24.11 59.13 10.61
N GLY A 519 -24.86 58.71 11.62
CA GLY A 519 -25.10 57.30 11.89
C GLY A 519 -26.25 57.06 12.85
N THR A 520 -26.82 55.86 12.78
CA THR A 520 -27.91 55.41 13.63
C THR A 520 -27.48 54.17 14.39
N LEU A 521 -27.39 54.26 15.72
CA LEU A 521 -27.10 53.15 16.61
C LEU A 521 -28.42 52.68 17.24
N THR A 522 -28.83 51.46 16.89
CA THR A 522 -29.97 50.80 17.52
C THR A 522 -29.46 49.88 18.63
N PHE A 523 -30.05 50.04 19.81
CA PHE A 523 -29.92 49.17 20.97
C PHE A 523 -31.17 48.27 20.98
N PRO A 524 -31.12 47.05 20.37
CA PRO A 524 -32.33 46.31 20.00
C PRO A 524 -33.02 45.61 21.17
N ILE A 525 -32.31 45.41 22.28
CA ILE A 525 -32.78 44.69 23.47
C ILE A 525 -32.43 45.53 24.70
N LEU A 526 -33.31 46.48 25.04
CA LEU A 526 -33.28 47.22 26.29
C LEU A 526 -34.50 46.87 27.15
N SER A 527 -34.39 47.07 28.46
CA SER A 527 -35.52 46.99 29.38
C SER A 527 -36.60 48.01 29.00
N VAL A 528 -37.87 47.66 29.22
CA VAL A 528 -38.98 48.61 29.07
C VAL A 528 -39.04 49.54 30.29
N GLY A 529 -39.02 50.87 30.06
CA GLY A 529 -38.85 51.86 31.12
C GLY A 529 -38.35 53.22 30.62
N GLU A 530 -38.01 54.12 31.55
CA GLU A 530 -37.31 55.38 31.26
C GLU A 530 -35.79 55.18 31.25
N HIS A 531 -35.12 55.83 30.30
CA HIS A 531 -33.68 55.78 30.07
C HIS A 531 -33.13 57.17 29.72
N VAL A 532 -31.85 57.43 30.01
CA VAL A 532 -31.17 58.71 29.75
C VAL A 532 -29.99 58.52 28.81
N VAL A 533 -29.96 59.26 27.70
CA VAL A 533 -29.02 59.08 26.60
C VAL A 533 -28.12 60.31 26.46
N ALA A 534 -26.80 60.13 26.47
CA ALA A 534 -25.83 61.19 26.18
C ALA A 534 -25.07 60.92 24.88
N LEU A 535 -24.81 61.97 24.11
CA LEU A 535 -23.82 61.96 23.03
C LEU A 535 -22.56 62.71 23.49
N THR A 536 -21.40 62.09 23.28
CA THR A 536 -20.08 62.55 23.75
C THR A 536 -18.98 62.23 22.73
N GLY A 537 -17.74 62.67 22.96
CA GLY A 537 -16.57 62.27 22.16
C GLY A 537 -16.21 63.15 20.95
N LEU A 538 -16.94 64.24 20.68
CA LEU A 538 -16.76 65.07 19.49
C LEU A 538 -15.36 65.71 19.35
N ALA A 539 -14.82 65.65 18.13
CA ALA A 539 -13.60 66.33 17.70
C ALA A 539 -13.69 67.86 17.80
N PRO A 540 -12.55 68.58 17.90
CA PRO A 540 -12.51 70.04 18.12
C PRO A 540 -13.15 70.90 17.02
N ASN A 541 -13.43 70.34 15.85
CA ASN A 541 -14.13 71.00 14.75
C ASN A 541 -15.60 70.60 14.63
N CYS A 542 -16.18 69.93 15.65
CA CYS A 542 -17.52 69.36 15.65
C CYS A 542 -18.31 69.76 16.92
N GLU A 543 -19.55 70.25 16.77
CA GLU A 543 -20.41 70.70 17.90
C GLU A 543 -21.83 70.12 17.81
N VAL A 544 -22.42 69.67 18.93
CA VAL A 544 -23.82 69.16 19.01
C VAL A 544 -24.84 70.29 19.12
N ALA A 545 -25.92 70.23 18.35
CA ALA A 545 -27.06 71.13 18.45
C ALA A 545 -28.05 70.71 19.57
N GLY A 546 -28.20 71.59 20.56
CA GLY A 546 -29.16 71.45 21.66
C GLY A 546 -28.62 70.66 22.86
N GLU A 547 -29.50 70.31 23.79
CA GLU A 547 -29.11 69.68 25.07
C GLU A 547 -28.60 68.24 24.87
N SER A 548 -27.65 67.81 25.71
CA SER A 548 -27.15 66.44 25.85
C SER A 548 -26.66 66.30 27.30
N PRO A 549 -27.09 65.29 28.08
CA PRO A 549 -27.97 64.17 27.74
C PRO A 549 -29.46 64.52 27.54
N ARG A 550 -30.25 63.55 27.06
CA ARG A 550 -31.72 63.62 26.84
C ARG A 550 -32.41 62.36 27.41
N PRO A 551 -33.61 62.47 28.03
CA PRO A 551 -34.40 61.31 28.46
C PRO A 551 -35.23 60.71 27.31
N VAL A 552 -35.57 59.43 27.42
CA VAL A 552 -36.45 58.67 26.51
C VAL A 552 -37.19 57.56 27.28
N THR A 553 -38.33 57.09 26.79
CA THR A 553 -39.13 56.00 27.40
C THR A 553 -39.40 54.91 26.36
N LEU A 554 -39.17 53.65 26.72
CA LEU A 554 -39.25 52.49 25.80
C LEU A 554 -40.43 51.58 26.14
N GLN A 555 -41.06 50.99 25.10
CA GLN A 555 -42.17 50.03 25.23
C GLN A 555 -41.83 48.69 24.57
N ALA A 556 -42.52 47.62 25.00
CA ALA A 556 -42.22 46.25 24.56
C ALA A 556 -42.46 46.06 23.05
N SER A 557 -41.48 45.48 22.36
CA SER A 557 -41.45 45.30 20.90
C SER A 557 -41.58 46.58 20.05
N GLU A 558 -41.57 47.77 20.65
CA GLU A 558 -41.55 49.05 19.93
C GLU A 558 -40.09 49.53 19.73
N THR A 559 -39.84 50.25 18.63
CA THR A 559 -38.56 50.92 18.39
C THR A 559 -38.73 52.44 18.56
N THR A 560 -38.33 52.96 19.70
CA THR A 560 -38.37 54.41 19.98
C THR A 560 -37.15 55.09 19.35
N THR A 561 -37.34 56.22 18.66
CA THR A 561 -36.26 56.96 18.01
C THR A 561 -35.90 58.24 18.75
N LEU A 562 -34.60 58.52 18.92
CA LEU A 562 -34.05 59.75 19.51
C LEU A 562 -32.98 60.34 18.59
N ALA A 563 -33.00 61.65 18.33
CA ALA A 563 -32.09 62.30 17.39
C ALA A 563 -31.18 63.37 18.02
N PHE A 564 -29.94 63.46 17.52
CA PHE A 564 -28.97 64.53 17.74
C PHE A 564 -28.46 65.06 16.37
N GLU A 565 -28.01 66.31 16.32
CA GLU A 565 -27.43 66.94 15.11
C GLU A 565 -26.07 67.58 15.45
N VAL A 566 -25.10 67.61 14.54
CA VAL A 566 -23.73 68.14 14.76
C VAL A 566 -23.07 68.67 13.45
N THR A 567 -21.95 69.43 13.48
CA THR A 567 -21.38 70.15 12.29
C THR A 567 -19.82 70.23 12.18
N CYS A 568 -19.19 69.86 11.03
CA CYS A 568 -17.72 69.58 10.85
C CYS A 568 -17.03 70.02 9.48
N ALA A 569 -15.81 69.52 9.12
CA ALA A 569 -15.09 69.57 7.78
C ALA A 569 -13.94 68.51 7.69
N ALA A 570 -13.25 68.08 6.59
CA ALA A 570 -13.16 68.38 5.11
C ALA A 570 -12.94 67.09 4.20
N THR A 571 -12.59 67.17 2.89
CA THR A 571 -13.25 66.32 1.82
C THR A 571 -12.54 65.28 0.88
N THR A 572 -11.53 65.57 0.00
CA THR A 572 -11.31 64.83 -1.31
C THR A 572 -9.92 64.17 -1.60
N GLY A 573 -9.79 63.28 -2.63
CA GLY A 573 -8.59 62.44 -2.96
C GLY A 573 -8.22 62.26 -4.47
N SER A 574 -7.55 61.15 -4.88
CA SER A 574 -7.00 60.94 -6.27
C SER A 574 -6.68 59.47 -6.70
N LEU A 575 -6.44 59.20 -8.00
CA LEU A 575 -6.13 57.86 -8.61
C LEU A 575 -5.12 57.94 -9.79
N ALA A 576 -4.15 57.03 -9.86
CA ALA A 576 -3.25 56.81 -11.00
C ALA A 576 -3.61 55.56 -11.83
N VAL A 577 -3.41 55.61 -13.16
CA VAL A 577 -3.61 54.48 -14.08
C VAL A 577 -2.43 54.39 -15.06
N ASN A 578 -1.74 53.25 -15.06
CA ASN A 578 -0.63 52.92 -15.96
C ASN A 578 -1.07 51.90 -17.03
N ILE A 579 -0.45 51.93 -18.21
CA ILE A 579 -0.81 51.10 -19.36
C ILE A 579 0.43 50.54 -20.04
N SER A 580 0.47 49.21 -20.26
CA SER A 580 1.61 48.53 -20.91
C SER A 580 1.17 47.47 -21.93
N GLY A 581 2.12 46.97 -22.73
CA GLY A 581 1.93 45.83 -23.64
C GLY A 581 1.39 46.14 -25.04
N LEU A 582 0.93 47.38 -25.31
CA LEU A 582 0.61 47.83 -26.67
C LEU A 582 1.88 48.32 -27.42
N PRO A 583 1.92 48.21 -28.76
CA PRO A 583 3.00 48.80 -29.57
C PRO A 583 3.11 50.32 -29.39
N GLU A 584 4.33 50.85 -29.35
CA GLU A 584 4.62 52.26 -29.07
C GLU A 584 3.78 53.23 -29.93
N GLY A 585 3.10 54.17 -29.28
CA GLY A 585 2.21 55.15 -29.92
C GLY A 585 0.79 54.65 -30.22
N SER A 586 0.45 53.41 -29.89
CA SER A 586 -0.93 52.89 -30.02
C SER A 586 -1.80 53.33 -28.84
N PRO A 587 -2.97 53.94 -29.05
CA PRO A 587 -3.87 54.32 -27.95
C PRO A 587 -4.56 53.09 -27.36
N ALA A 588 -4.57 52.99 -26.04
CA ALA A 588 -5.42 52.03 -25.34
C ALA A 588 -6.90 52.44 -25.33
N VAL A 589 -7.78 51.50 -24.99
CA VAL A 589 -9.22 51.74 -24.87
C VAL A 589 -9.67 51.39 -23.45
N VAL A 590 -9.30 52.26 -22.50
CA VAL A 590 -9.63 52.12 -21.07
C VAL A 590 -10.67 53.15 -20.67
N SER A 591 -11.59 52.78 -19.77
CA SER A 591 -12.60 53.67 -19.19
C SER A 591 -12.57 53.54 -17.67
N VAL A 592 -12.43 54.67 -16.97
CA VAL A 592 -12.46 54.75 -15.52
C VAL A 592 -13.81 55.33 -15.08
N THR A 593 -14.63 54.52 -14.41
CA THR A 593 -15.89 54.95 -13.79
C THR A 593 -15.76 55.04 -12.27
N GLY A 594 -16.64 55.78 -11.59
CA GLY A 594 -16.57 55.93 -10.14
C GLY A 594 -17.73 56.72 -9.51
N PRO A 595 -17.60 57.11 -8.23
CA PRO A 595 -18.64 57.79 -7.45
C PRO A 595 -19.10 59.10 -8.10
N GLY A 596 -20.34 59.50 -7.79
CA GLY A 596 -20.95 60.71 -8.37
C GLY A 596 -21.24 60.63 -9.88
N GLY A 597 -21.13 59.44 -10.49
CA GLY A 597 -21.26 59.27 -11.94
C GLY A 597 -20.00 59.68 -12.72
N PHE A 598 -18.84 59.70 -12.05
CA PHE A 598 -17.56 59.89 -12.72
C PHE A 598 -17.38 58.84 -13.83
N ASN A 599 -17.02 59.29 -15.03
CA ASN A 599 -16.66 58.43 -16.16
C ASN A 599 -15.64 59.17 -17.04
N ARG A 600 -14.47 58.57 -17.26
CA ARG A 600 -13.37 59.20 -17.99
C ARG A 600 -12.60 58.17 -18.82
N PRO A 601 -12.49 58.34 -20.15
CA PRO A 601 -11.65 57.50 -20.98
C PRO A 601 -10.16 57.79 -20.72
N VAL A 602 -9.35 56.75 -20.80
CA VAL A 602 -7.90 56.75 -20.63
C VAL A 602 -7.27 55.98 -21.80
N THR A 603 -6.24 56.56 -22.41
CA THR A 603 -5.63 56.04 -23.65
C THR A 603 -4.11 55.86 -23.56
N ALA A 604 -3.51 56.36 -22.47
CA ALA A 604 -2.11 56.26 -22.03
C ALA A 604 -2.05 56.62 -20.54
N ASP A 605 -0.88 56.48 -19.90
CA ASP A 605 -0.69 56.73 -18.46
C ASP A 605 -1.22 58.09 -17.97
N VAL A 606 -1.92 58.10 -16.83
CA VAL A 606 -2.56 59.31 -16.30
C VAL A 606 -2.77 59.27 -14.78
N VAL A 607 -2.76 60.46 -14.14
CA VAL A 607 -3.24 60.65 -12.77
C VAL A 607 -4.48 61.55 -12.77
N LEU A 608 -5.47 61.18 -11.95
CA LEU A 608 -6.80 61.77 -11.83
C LEU A 608 -6.96 62.30 -10.40
N ALA A 609 -6.97 63.62 -10.23
CA ALA A 609 -7.08 64.28 -8.93
C ALA A 609 -8.50 64.83 -8.66
N ASP A 610 -8.70 65.36 -7.46
CA ASP A 610 -9.97 65.92 -6.93
C ASP A 610 -11.14 64.93 -6.98
N LEU A 611 -10.81 63.64 -6.81
CA LEU A 611 -11.75 62.54 -6.79
C LEU A 611 -12.52 62.49 -5.46
N ALA A 612 -13.83 62.22 -5.55
CA ALA A 612 -14.62 61.89 -4.38
C ALA A 612 -14.16 60.53 -3.83
N PRO A 613 -14.06 60.37 -2.49
CA PRO A 613 -13.76 59.07 -1.88
C PRO A 613 -14.76 57.98 -2.27
N GLY A 614 -14.28 56.75 -2.42
CA GLY A 614 -15.05 55.58 -2.84
C GLY A 614 -14.36 54.78 -3.95
N SER A 615 -15.04 53.73 -4.43
CA SER A 615 -14.48 52.77 -5.40
C SER A 615 -14.68 53.21 -6.86
N TYR A 616 -13.60 53.12 -7.64
CA TYR A 616 -13.53 53.39 -9.08
C TYR A 616 -13.25 52.10 -9.83
N THR A 617 -13.97 51.86 -10.93
CA THR A 617 -13.80 50.70 -11.80
C THR A 617 -13.03 51.09 -13.05
N VAL A 618 -11.99 50.35 -13.38
CA VAL A 618 -11.16 50.52 -14.58
C VAL A 618 -11.45 49.36 -15.54
N THR A 619 -12.06 49.65 -16.69
CA THR A 619 -12.43 48.64 -17.70
C THR A 619 -11.61 48.87 -18.98
N ALA A 620 -10.96 47.84 -19.50
CA ALA A 620 -10.01 47.91 -20.61
C ALA A 620 -10.42 47.00 -21.78
N ALA A 621 -10.91 47.60 -22.88
CA ALA A 621 -11.31 46.85 -24.06
C ALA A 621 -10.10 46.46 -24.94
N SER A 622 -10.28 45.40 -25.73
CA SER A 622 -9.26 44.90 -26.68
C SER A 622 -8.95 45.90 -27.80
N VAL A 623 -7.69 45.93 -28.25
CA VAL A 623 -7.18 46.89 -29.24
C VAL A 623 -6.55 46.16 -30.42
N SER A 624 -7.00 46.43 -31.66
CA SER A 624 -6.38 45.87 -32.87
C SER A 624 -5.36 46.85 -33.47
N VAL A 625 -4.09 46.45 -33.54
CA VAL A 625 -2.97 47.25 -34.08
C VAL A 625 -2.32 46.50 -35.23
N ALA A 626 -2.24 47.14 -36.40
CA ALA A 626 -1.62 46.60 -37.62
C ALA A 626 -2.13 45.21 -38.10
N GLY A 627 -3.28 44.75 -37.61
CA GLY A 627 -3.88 43.46 -37.95
C GLY A 627 -3.74 42.38 -36.86
N ALA A 628 -2.95 42.62 -35.82
CA ALA A 628 -2.95 41.81 -34.60
C ALA A 628 -3.94 42.39 -33.57
N THR A 629 -4.61 41.54 -32.80
CA THR A 629 -5.50 41.95 -31.71
C THR A 629 -4.80 41.73 -30.37
N TYR A 630 -4.84 42.76 -29.53
CA TYR A 630 -4.26 42.78 -28.20
C TYR A 630 -5.40 42.80 -27.18
N THR A 631 -5.45 41.80 -26.29
CA THR A 631 -6.43 41.67 -25.21
C THR A 631 -5.85 42.24 -23.91
N ALA A 632 -6.67 42.90 -23.09
CA ALA A 632 -6.24 43.38 -21.78
C ALA A 632 -6.35 42.26 -20.73
N SER A 633 -5.41 42.19 -19.79
CA SER A 633 -5.47 41.27 -18.66
C SER A 633 -5.06 41.97 -17.34
N PRO A 634 -5.92 41.94 -16.31
CA PRO A 634 -7.36 41.63 -16.36
C PRO A 634 -8.16 42.72 -17.09
N GLU A 635 -9.29 42.36 -17.71
CA GLU A 635 -10.16 43.27 -18.48
C GLU A 635 -10.87 44.31 -17.60
N VAL A 636 -11.13 43.99 -16.33
CA VAL A 636 -11.75 44.89 -15.34
C VAL A 636 -10.98 44.85 -14.03
N GLN A 637 -10.75 46.01 -13.43
CA GLN A 637 -10.10 46.22 -12.14
C GLN A 637 -10.89 47.24 -11.30
N THR A 638 -10.68 47.27 -9.99
CA THR A 638 -11.24 48.28 -9.09
C THR A 638 -10.17 48.86 -8.17
N ALA A 639 -10.30 50.13 -7.82
CA ALA A 639 -9.44 50.82 -6.86
C ALA A 639 -10.26 51.75 -5.96
N GLU A 640 -9.97 51.72 -4.65
CA GLU A 640 -10.67 52.52 -3.65
C GLU A 640 -9.87 53.77 -3.29
N ILE A 641 -10.52 54.93 -3.36
CA ILE A 641 -9.91 56.23 -3.11
C ILE A 641 -10.41 56.78 -1.79
N LEU A 642 -9.50 57.28 -0.95
CA LEU A 642 -9.84 57.94 0.32
C LEU A 642 -9.57 59.46 0.22
N ALA A 643 -10.15 60.23 1.14
CA ALA A 643 -9.81 61.65 1.26
C ALA A 643 -8.31 61.82 1.57
N ASP A 644 -7.70 62.86 0.98
CA ASP A 644 -6.27 63.21 1.08
C ASP A 644 -5.30 62.08 0.66
N SER A 645 -5.72 61.21 -0.27
CA SER A 645 -4.95 60.02 -0.70
C SER A 645 -4.80 59.86 -2.23
N SER A 646 -3.98 58.89 -2.65
CA SER A 646 -3.82 58.45 -4.04
C SER A 646 -3.70 56.93 -4.15
N ALA A 647 -4.47 56.29 -5.04
CA ALA A 647 -4.33 54.87 -5.39
C ALA A 647 -3.74 54.67 -6.79
N GLU A 648 -3.44 53.42 -7.19
CA GLU A 648 -2.79 53.09 -8.47
C GLU A 648 -3.35 51.81 -9.10
N VAL A 649 -3.52 51.79 -10.44
CA VAL A 649 -3.99 50.64 -11.24
C VAL A 649 -3.07 50.46 -12.45
N THR A 650 -2.81 49.22 -12.86
CA THR A 650 -2.00 48.93 -14.07
C THR A 650 -2.73 47.99 -15.02
N VAL A 651 -2.90 48.40 -16.28
CA VAL A 651 -3.51 47.62 -17.35
C VAL A 651 -2.42 47.08 -18.29
N THR A 652 -2.39 45.77 -18.51
CA THR A 652 -1.41 45.12 -19.40
C THR A 652 -2.12 44.47 -20.58
N TYR A 653 -1.63 44.75 -21.79
CA TYR A 653 -2.12 44.16 -23.03
C TYR A 653 -1.22 43.02 -23.52
N GLY A 654 -1.81 41.88 -23.87
CA GLY A 654 -1.13 40.72 -24.47
C GLY A 654 -1.60 40.48 -25.91
N LEU A 655 -0.75 39.90 -26.76
CA LEU A 655 -1.09 39.58 -28.15
C LEU A 655 -1.90 38.27 -28.18
N SER A 656 -3.14 38.32 -28.65
CA SER A 656 -4.04 37.15 -28.67
C SER A 656 -3.72 36.24 -29.86
N SER A 657 -3.29 35.01 -29.57
CA SER A 657 -3.40 33.89 -30.51
C SER A 657 -4.89 33.52 -30.65
N GLY A 658 -5.32 33.25 -31.90
CA GLY A 658 -6.70 32.85 -32.22
C GLY A 658 -6.92 31.34 -32.14
N ALA A 659 -6.10 30.62 -31.37
CA ALA A 659 -6.13 29.17 -31.25
C ALA A 659 -6.69 28.78 -29.88
N SER A 660 -7.71 27.91 -29.90
CA SER A 660 -8.28 27.26 -28.71
C SER A 660 -7.57 25.95 -28.37
N LEU A 661 -6.96 25.30 -29.36
CA LEU A 661 -6.28 24.02 -29.24
C LEU A 661 -4.97 24.15 -28.47
N ASN A 662 -4.78 23.28 -27.48
CA ASN A 662 -3.51 23.00 -26.82
C ASN A 662 -3.26 21.51 -26.83
N LEU A 663 -2.06 21.09 -27.18
CA LEU A 663 -1.53 19.76 -26.93
C LEU A 663 -0.77 19.77 -25.60
N ARG A 664 -0.49 18.58 -25.07
CA ARG A 664 0.49 18.35 -24.00
C ARG A 664 0.86 16.88 -23.97
N ILE A 665 1.93 16.50 -23.27
CA ILE A 665 2.14 15.10 -22.88
C ILE A 665 1.68 14.94 -21.43
N ASP A 666 0.66 14.11 -21.24
CA ASP A 666 0.13 13.78 -19.92
C ASP A 666 1.10 12.84 -19.18
N ASN A 667 1.53 11.77 -19.87
CA ASN A 667 2.49 10.80 -19.36
C ASN A 667 3.15 9.99 -20.48
N LEU A 668 4.16 9.19 -20.14
CA LEU A 668 4.69 8.10 -20.95
C LEU A 668 5.05 6.91 -20.06
N TYR A 669 5.13 5.71 -20.63
CA TYR A 669 5.77 4.59 -19.94
C TYR A 669 6.44 3.58 -20.89
N LEU A 670 7.44 2.88 -20.35
CA LEU A 670 8.15 1.80 -21.04
C LEU A 670 7.77 0.46 -20.39
N THR A 671 7.18 -0.45 -21.17
CA THR A 671 6.76 -1.79 -20.70
C THR A 671 7.60 -2.91 -21.33
N GLN A 672 7.76 -4.02 -20.61
CA GLN A 672 8.45 -5.25 -21.06
C GLN A 672 7.58 -6.52 -20.94
N SER A 673 6.39 -6.38 -20.35
CA SER A 673 5.28 -7.35 -20.29
C SER A 673 4.12 -6.79 -19.45
N ALA A 674 4.44 -6.15 -18.32
CA ALA A 674 3.52 -5.38 -17.46
C ALA A 674 4.20 -4.07 -17.03
N GLN A 675 3.40 -3.01 -16.83
CA GLN A 675 3.85 -1.70 -16.35
C GLN A 675 2.66 -0.95 -15.72
N THR A 676 2.89 -0.14 -14.69
CA THR A 676 1.89 0.80 -14.16
C THR A 676 1.97 2.13 -14.90
N TYR A 677 0.89 2.90 -14.96
CA TYR A 677 0.90 4.23 -15.58
C TYR A 677 2.06 5.09 -15.03
N GLY A 678 2.30 5.07 -13.72
CA GLY A 678 3.38 5.79 -13.03
C GLY A 678 4.82 5.24 -13.21
N ASN A 679 5.08 4.28 -14.11
CA ASN A 679 6.40 3.65 -14.30
C ASN A 679 6.98 2.94 -13.05
N THR A 680 6.14 2.40 -12.18
CA THR A 680 6.58 1.76 -10.91
C THR A 680 6.97 0.28 -11.04
N VAL A 681 6.99 -0.28 -12.27
CA VAL A 681 7.55 -1.60 -12.55
C VAL A 681 9.00 -1.45 -13.06
N PRO A 682 10.01 -1.97 -12.34
CA PRO A 682 11.40 -1.86 -12.75
C PRO A 682 11.70 -2.73 -13.98
N LEU A 683 12.45 -2.18 -14.92
CA LEU A 683 12.80 -2.82 -16.19
C LEU A 683 14.00 -3.76 -16.02
N VAL A 684 14.04 -4.82 -16.81
CA VAL A 684 15.21 -5.70 -16.94
C VAL A 684 16.18 -5.16 -17.98
N ALA A 685 17.44 -4.97 -17.58
CA ALA A 685 18.53 -4.58 -18.45
C ALA A 685 18.73 -5.60 -19.58
N GLY A 686 18.92 -5.13 -20.82
CA GLY A 686 19.19 -5.97 -21.98
C GLY A 686 17.96 -6.63 -22.63
N ARG A 687 16.78 -6.57 -21.99
CA ARG A 687 15.50 -7.06 -22.53
C ARG A 687 14.83 -5.97 -23.36
N ASP A 688 14.27 -6.34 -24.52
CA ASP A 688 13.49 -5.42 -25.36
C ASP A 688 12.22 -4.95 -24.64
N GLY A 689 11.76 -3.74 -24.95
CA GLY A 689 10.52 -3.17 -24.42
C GLY A 689 9.75 -2.35 -25.45
N TYR A 690 8.67 -1.72 -25.02
CA TYR A 690 7.80 -0.90 -25.86
C TYR A 690 7.43 0.38 -25.12
N LEU A 691 7.74 1.52 -25.71
CA LEU A 691 7.38 2.83 -25.19
C LEU A 691 5.98 3.20 -25.66
N ARG A 692 5.15 3.70 -24.75
CA ARG A 692 3.91 4.42 -25.03
C ARG A 692 4.04 5.86 -24.53
N VAL A 693 3.61 6.84 -25.32
CA VAL A 693 3.49 8.24 -24.92
C VAL A 693 2.05 8.69 -25.13
N PHE A 694 1.46 9.31 -24.10
CA PHE A 694 0.08 9.77 -24.08
C PHE A 694 0.08 11.30 -24.23
N ALA A 695 0.14 11.76 -25.48
CA ALA A 695 -0.10 13.16 -25.78
C ALA A 695 -1.61 13.41 -25.93
N LEU A 696 -2.10 14.49 -25.31
CA LEU A 696 -3.50 14.85 -25.27
C LEU A 696 -3.70 16.25 -25.85
N ALA A 697 -4.89 16.49 -26.42
CA ALA A 697 -5.43 17.81 -26.67
C ALA A 697 -6.32 18.27 -25.50
N ASN A 698 -6.59 19.57 -25.40
CA ASN A 698 -7.66 20.11 -24.56
C ASN A 698 -9.05 20.02 -25.22
N GLU A 699 -9.14 19.96 -26.55
CA GLU A 699 -10.41 19.96 -27.30
C GLU A 699 -10.48 18.96 -28.47
N THR A 700 -11.69 18.68 -28.94
CA THR A 700 -11.93 17.80 -30.10
C THR A 700 -11.34 18.41 -31.37
N ASN A 701 -10.35 17.74 -31.95
CA ASN A 701 -9.47 18.28 -32.97
C ASN A 701 -9.30 17.32 -34.17
N THR A 702 -8.48 17.71 -35.14
CA THR A 702 -7.97 16.84 -36.23
C THR A 702 -6.44 16.89 -36.36
N ALA A 703 -5.76 17.37 -35.31
CA ALA A 703 -4.31 17.54 -35.28
C ALA A 703 -3.60 16.17 -35.20
N ARG A 704 -2.45 16.06 -35.85
CA ARG A 704 -1.65 14.83 -35.89
C ARG A 704 -0.18 15.14 -35.58
N PRO A 705 0.11 15.67 -34.38
CA PRO A 705 1.46 16.05 -34.00
C PRO A 705 2.40 14.84 -34.04
N SER A 706 3.67 15.10 -34.29
CA SER A 706 4.70 14.10 -34.00
C SER A 706 5.11 14.17 -32.52
N VAL A 707 5.77 13.13 -32.02
CA VAL A 707 6.34 13.11 -30.66
C VAL A 707 7.83 12.75 -30.77
N ARG A 708 8.70 13.65 -30.28
CA ARG A 708 10.16 13.48 -30.25
C ARG A 708 10.59 12.96 -28.89
N VAL A 709 11.03 11.72 -28.83
CA VAL A 709 11.51 11.06 -27.62
C VAL A 709 13.03 11.01 -27.61
N ARG A 710 13.66 11.37 -26.49
CA ARG A 710 15.10 11.34 -26.24
C ARG A 710 15.43 10.41 -25.08
N PHE A 711 16.34 9.46 -25.30
CA PHE A 711 16.84 8.52 -24.30
C PHE A 711 18.27 8.85 -23.91
N PHE A 712 18.50 8.97 -22.61
CA PHE A 712 19.79 9.34 -22.01
C PHE A 712 20.33 8.19 -21.16
N ARG A 713 21.65 8.15 -20.97
CA ARG A 713 22.32 7.23 -20.03
C ARG A 713 23.31 8.04 -19.21
N ASN A 714 23.13 8.07 -17.88
CA ASN A 714 23.89 8.93 -16.97
C ASN A 714 23.91 10.41 -17.43
N GLY A 715 22.76 10.92 -17.87
CA GLY A 715 22.59 12.29 -18.40
C GLY A 715 23.07 12.51 -19.85
N LEU A 716 23.82 11.59 -20.45
CA LEU A 716 24.28 11.72 -21.84
C LEU A 716 23.22 11.22 -22.83
N LEU A 717 22.85 12.03 -23.83
CA LEU A 717 21.91 11.63 -24.89
C LEU A 717 22.49 10.46 -25.71
N THR A 718 21.76 9.35 -25.78
CA THR A 718 22.17 8.12 -26.49
C THR A 718 21.34 7.82 -27.74
N ARG A 719 20.03 8.12 -27.72
CA ARG A 719 19.12 7.89 -28.83
C ARG A 719 18.01 8.95 -28.87
N THR A 720 17.48 9.16 -30.08
CA THR A 720 16.29 9.97 -30.33
C THR A 720 15.39 9.20 -31.29
N PHE A 721 14.08 9.25 -31.07
CA PHE A 721 13.04 8.74 -31.96
C PHE A 721 12.05 9.88 -32.25
N THR A 722 11.50 9.91 -33.45
CA THR A 722 10.33 10.74 -33.77
C THR A 722 9.20 9.80 -34.17
N ILE A 723 8.08 9.89 -33.46
CA ILE A 723 6.92 9.01 -33.61
C ILE A 723 5.81 9.82 -34.28
N SER A 724 5.20 9.30 -35.34
CA SER A 724 4.02 9.91 -35.98
C SER A 724 2.73 9.49 -35.26
N ALA A 725 1.73 10.37 -35.24
CA ALA A 725 0.41 10.04 -34.69
C ALA A 725 -0.22 8.84 -35.44
N ALA A 726 -0.70 7.84 -34.69
CA ALA A 726 -1.39 6.68 -35.23
C ALA A 726 -2.89 6.94 -35.49
N ALA A 727 -3.50 7.79 -34.66
CA ALA A 727 -4.90 8.18 -34.74
C ALA A 727 -5.18 9.26 -35.81
N ALA A 728 -6.47 9.56 -36.01
CA ALA A 728 -6.91 10.60 -36.92
C ALA A 728 -6.80 12.03 -36.36
N SER A 729 -6.67 12.14 -35.03
CA SER A 729 -6.65 13.33 -34.18
C SER A 729 -5.84 13.04 -32.92
N ALA A 730 -5.49 14.06 -32.13
CA ALA A 730 -5.00 13.86 -30.77
C ALA A 730 -6.16 13.52 -29.81
N PRO A 731 -6.04 12.53 -28.90
CA PRO A 731 -7.07 12.24 -27.89
C PRO A 731 -7.27 13.41 -26.92
N VAL A 732 -8.44 13.57 -26.31
CA VAL A 732 -8.68 14.57 -25.25
C VAL A 732 -8.50 14.01 -23.83
N THR A 733 -8.53 12.69 -23.70
CA THR A 733 -8.37 11.94 -22.44
C THR A 733 -7.43 10.76 -22.65
N VAL A 734 -6.83 10.27 -21.56
CA VAL A 734 -6.01 9.06 -21.58
C VAL A 734 -6.89 7.83 -21.80
N ASP A 735 -6.60 7.05 -22.85
CA ASP A 735 -7.14 5.69 -23.01
C ASP A 735 -5.98 4.70 -23.18
N GLU A 736 -5.65 4.00 -22.11
CA GLU A 736 -4.66 2.93 -22.14
C GLU A 736 -5.11 1.72 -22.98
N SER A 737 -6.41 1.47 -23.12
CA SER A 737 -6.97 0.28 -23.76
C SER A 737 -6.73 0.22 -25.28
N GLN A 738 -6.33 1.34 -25.88
CA GLN A 738 -6.11 1.46 -27.32
C GLN A 738 -4.68 1.89 -27.66
N LEU A 739 -3.92 1.02 -28.31
CA LEU A 739 -2.63 1.36 -28.92
C LEU A 739 -2.75 2.40 -30.05
N GLY A 740 -3.96 2.64 -30.58
CA GLY A 740 -4.20 3.71 -31.55
C GLY A 740 -4.15 5.12 -30.93
N LEU A 741 -4.49 5.25 -29.64
CA LEU A 741 -4.61 6.53 -28.92
C LEU A 741 -3.34 6.89 -28.13
N SER A 742 -2.18 6.41 -28.60
CA SER A 742 -0.86 6.64 -27.99
C SER A 742 0.26 6.62 -29.05
N TRP A 743 1.32 7.39 -28.83
CA TRP A 743 2.50 7.44 -29.69
C TRP A 743 3.47 6.35 -29.23
N ASN A 744 3.60 5.31 -30.05
CA ASN A 744 4.15 4.04 -29.64
C ASN A 744 5.38 3.63 -30.46
N VAL A 745 6.41 3.07 -29.81
CA VAL A 745 7.63 2.60 -30.50
C VAL A 745 8.34 1.46 -29.74
N PRO A 746 8.79 0.37 -30.41
CA PRO A 746 9.61 -0.67 -29.79
C PRO A 746 11.01 -0.15 -29.47
N ILE A 747 11.50 -0.45 -28.26
CA ILE A 747 12.78 -0.02 -27.71
C ILE A 747 13.71 -1.24 -27.54
N PRO A 748 14.79 -1.36 -28.33
CA PRO A 748 15.76 -2.44 -28.15
C PRO A 748 16.44 -2.43 -26.77
N GLY A 749 16.62 -3.62 -26.18
CA GLY A 749 17.21 -3.80 -24.85
C GLY A 749 18.66 -3.33 -24.71
N SER A 750 19.36 -3.08 -25.82
CA SER A 750 20.67 -2.41 -25.83
C SER A 750 20.61 -0.93 -25.39
N ILE A 751 19.43 -0.31 -25.50
CA ILE A 751 19.12 1.02 -24.92
C ILE A 751 18.80 0.85 -23.43
N ILE A 752 17.96 -0.13 -23.08
CA ILE A 752 17.46 -0.39 -21.71
C ILE A 752 18.57 -0.97 -20.83
N GLN A 753 19.26 -0.10 -20.09
CA GLN A 753 20.41 -0.42 -19.24
C GLN A 753 20.37 0.45 -17.97
N PRO A 754 21.09 0.11 -16.88
CA PRO A 754 21.17 0.95 -15.69
C PRO A 754 21.59 2.39 -16.00
N GLY A 755 21.02 3.36 -15.27
CA GLY A 755 21.24 4.79 -15.50
C GLY A 755 20.46 5.39 -16.67
N LEU A 756 19.42 4.70 -17.17
CA LEU A 756 18.51 5.18 -18.22
C LEU A 756 17.63 6.34 -17.71
N SER A 757 17.53 7.40 -18.50
CA SER A 757 16.46 8.40 -18.35
C SER A 757 15.86 8.82 -19.69
N ILE A 758 14.66 9.38 -19.67
CA ILE A 758 13.83 9.66 -20.85
C ILE A 758 13.22 11.07 -20.78
N ALA A 759 13.15 11.75 -21.91
CA ALA A 759 12.32 12.93 -22.10
C ALA A 759 11.55 12.82 -23.42
N ALA A 760 10.37 13.42 -23.49
CA ALA A 760 9.54 13.49 -24.68
C ALA A 760 9.04 14.93 -24.92
N GLU A 761 8.55 15.18 -26.12
CA GLU A 761 8.18 16.50 -26.63
C GLU A 761 7.13 16.28 -27.72
N VAL A 762 5.90 16.76 -27.52
CA VAL A 762 4.87 16.75 -28.57
C VAL A 762 5.03 18.00 -29.44
N ASP A 763 4.55 17.88 -30.68
CA ASP A 763 4.75 18.79 -31.80
C ASP A 763 6.15 19.46 -31.91
N PRO A 764 7.22 18.64 -31.93
CA PRO A 764 8.62 19.05 -31.80
C PRO A 764 9.17 19.98 -32.89
N ASP A 765 8.38 20.25 -33.94
CA ASP A 765 8.75 21.07 -35.09
C ASP A 765 7.79 22.27 -35.28
N ASN A 766 6.82 22.48 -34.37
CA ASN A 766 5.79 23.54 -34.39
C ASN A 766 5.05 23.62 -35.75
N ALA A 767 4.31 22.55 -36.03
CA ALA A 767 3.50 22.31 -37.22
C ALA A 767 1.98 22.32 -36.95
N VAL A 768 1.57 22.18 -35.68
CA VAL A 768 0.23 22.47 -35.16
C VAL A 768 0.25 23.88 -34.56
N VAL A 769 -0.83 24.65 -34.70
CA VAL A 769 -0.94 25.98 -34.07
C VAL A 769 -1.68 25.83 -32.74
N GLU A 770 -1.04 26.27 -31.66
CA GLU A 770 -1.45 25.99 -30.29
C GLU A 770 -1.70 27.27 -29.47
N SER A 771 -2.29 27.13 -28.27
CA SER A 771 -2.42 28.23 -27.29
C SER A 771 -1.20 28.42 -26.38
N ASP A 772 -0.47 27.36 -26.04
CA ASP A 772 0.73 27.37 -25.18
C ASP A 772 1.70 26.23 -25.57
N ASP A 773 2.71 26.53 -26.39
CA ASP A 773 3.80 25.61 -26.72
C ASP A 773 4.64 25.18 -25.48
N GLY A 774 4.49 25.88 -24.35
CA GLY A 774 5.34 25.77 -23.16
C GLY A 774 5.17 24.47 -22.37
N ASP A 775 4.03 23.78 -22.50
CA ASP A 775 3.73 22.57 -21.74
C ASP A 775 3.82 21.26 -22.57
N ASN A 776 4.23 21.37 -23.83
CA ASN A 776 4.48 20.26 -24.76
C ASN A 776 5.65 19.32 -24.36
N ALA A 777 6.48 19.72 -23.40
CA ALA A 777 7.65 18.96 -22.93
C ALA A 777 7.33 18.05 -21.73
N PHE A 778 7.82 16.80 -21.76
CA PHE A 778 7.69 15.83 -20.67
C PHE A 778 9.05 15.25 -20.21
N PRO A 779 9.35 15.27 -18.90
CA PRO A 779 8.63 16.00 -17.85
C PRO A 779 8.66 17.52 -18.08
N ARG A 780 7.62 18.25 -17.65
CA ARG A 780 7.52 19.73 -17.78
C ARG A 780 8.69 20.49 -17.13
N SER A 781 9.46 19.86 -16.23
CA SER A 781 10.70 20.39 -15.65
C SER A 781 11.91 20.38 -16.61
N ALA A 782 11.73 19.94 -17.86
CA ALA A 782 12.76 19.68 -18.87
C ALA A 782 13.90 18.72 -18.44
N THR A 783 13.78 18.12 -17.25
CA THR A 783 14.76 17.17 -16.69
C THR A 783 14.32 15.74 -17.04
N PRO A 784 15.13 14.95 -17.77
CA PRO A 784 14.74 13.60 -18.16
C PRO A 784 14.41 12.70 -16.97
N GLN A 785 13.24 12.06 -17.01
CA GLN A 785 12.75 11.13 -15.99
C GLN A 785 13.67 9.90 -15.92
N THR A 786 14.25 9.61 -14.76
CA THR A 786 15.01 8.37 -14.54
C THR A 786 14.08 7.17 -14.47
N LEU A 787 14.42 6.11 -15.22
CA LEU A 787 13.69 4.84 -15.20
C LEU A 787 14.45 3.81 -14.37
N GLN A 788 13.75 3.07 -13.50
CA GLN A 788 14.38 1.98 -12.76
C GLN A 788 14.73 0.83 -13.70
N VAL A 789 16.03 0.54 -13.87
CA VAL A 789 16.51 -0.59 -14.67
C VAL A 789 17.45 -1.46 -13.84
N ARG A 790 17.08 -2.73 -13.65
CA ARG A 790 17.81 -3.72 -12.85
C ARG A 790 18.48 -4.77 -13.74
N THR A 791 19.64 -5.25 -13.33
CA THR A 791 20.31 -6.38 -13.96
C THR A 791 19.94 -7.67 -13.24
N VAL A 792 19.52 -8.71 -13.99
CA VAL A 792 19.28 -10.05 -13.46
C VAL A 792 20.10 -11.11 -14.20
N PRO A 793 20.55 -12.18 -13.52
CA PRO A 793 21.18 -13.32 -14.17
C PRO A 793 20.28 -13.93 -15.25
N ALA A 794 20.89 -14.43 -16.32
CA ALA A 794 20.18 -15.23 -17.32
C ALA A 794 19.56 -16.47 -16.66
N PHE A 795 18.37 -16.88 -17.12
CA PHE A 795 17.72 -18.08 -16.63
C PHE A 795 18.30 -19.32 -17.32
N ALA A 796 18.53 -20.39 -16.57
CA ALA A 796 19.01 -21.67 -17.08
C ALA A 796 18.06 -22.79 -16.63
N VAL A 797 17.52 -23.54 -17.59
CA VAL A 797 16.56 -24.63 -17.33
C VAL A 797 16.88 -25.88 -18.13
N ARG A 798 16.97 -27.00 -17.42
CA ARG A 798 17.17 -28.33 -17.98
C ARG A 798 15.85 -29.08 -17.98
N PHE A 799 15.37 -29.43 -19.17
CA PHE A 799 14.19 -30.28 -19.30
C PHE A 799 14.58 -31.76 -19.15
N VAL A 800 13.85 -32.49 -18.31
CA VAL A 800 14.08 -33.91 -18.06
C VAL A 800 12.89 -34.70 -18.61
N PRO A 801 13.04 -35.50 -19.69
CA PRO A 801 12.00 -36.40 -20.14
C PRO A 801 11.80 -37.52 -19.11
N VAL A 802 10.68 -37.52 -18.39
CA VAL A 802 10.38 -38.54 -17.38
C VAL A 802 9.69 -39.74 -18.01
N ARG A 803 10.29 -40.93 -17.88
CA ARG A 803 9.73 -42.24 -18.24
C ARG A 803 9.20 -42.95 -16.99
N GLN A 804 7.94 -43.36 -17.01
CA GLN A 804 7.30 -44.12 -15.94
C GLN A 804 7.46 -45.62 -16.18
N ARG A 805 8.00 -46.36 -15.19
CA ARG A 805 8.24 -47.81 -15.32
C ARG A 805 6.96 -48.63 -15.51
N GLY A 806 5.89 -48.34 -14.77
CA GLY A 806 4.72 -49.23 -14.68
C GLY A 806 3.77 -49.21 -15.88
N ASN A 807 3.79 -48.16 -16.70
CA ASN A 807 2.97 -48.02 -17.90
C ASN A 807 3.79 -47.74 -19.19
N GLY A 808 5.10 -47.46 -19.07
CA GLY A 808 5.99 -47.16 -20.20
C GLY A 808 5.81 -45.76 -20.80
N LEU A 809 4.93 -44.92 -20.27
CA LEU A 809 4.70 -43.55 -20.75
C LEU A 809 5.94 -42.68 -20.50
N GLN A 810 6.26 -41.79 -21.44
CA GLN A 810 7.37 -40.86 -21.35
C GLN A 810 6.95 -39.46 -21.80
N GLY A 811 7.33 -38.43 -21.04
CA GLY A 811 7.06 -37.04 -21.41
C GLY A 811 7.77 -36.61 -22.70
N ASN A 812 7.02 -36.02 -23.63
CA ASN A 812 7.50 -35.57 -24.93
C ASN A 812 8.21 -34.21 -24.85
N VAL A 813 9.49 -34.23 -24.46
CA VAL A 813 10.42 -33.11 -24.62
C VAL A 813 11.71 -33.55 -25.32
N THR A 814 12.19 -32.71 -26.23
CA THR A 814 13.32 -32.94 -27.14
C THR A 814 14.01 -31.60 -27.45
N SER A 815 15.23 -31.64 -27.97
CA SER A 815 15.94 -30.44 -28.44
C SER A 815 15.15 -29.63 -29.49
N GLY A 816 14.28 -30.27 -30.27
CA GLY A 816 13.46 -29.63 -31.30
C GLY A 816 12.11 -29.05 -30.83
N ASN A 817 11.65 -29.34 -29.61
CA ASN A 817 10.37 -28.82 -29.10
C ASN A 817 10.41 -28.20 -27.69
N ARG A 818 11.52 -28.31 -26.94
CA ARG A 818 11.71 -27.70 -25.61
C ARG A 818 11.29 -26.22 -25.54
N ASP A 819 11.58 -25.47 -26.60
CA ASP A 819 11.36 -24.02 -26.61
C ASP A 819 9.88 -23.64 -26.75
N GLN A 820 9.00 -24.61 -27.07
CA GLN A 820 7.54 -24.47 -27.01
C GLN A 820 7.01 -24.43 -25.56
N PHE A 821 7.69 -25.05 -24.60
CA PHE A 821 7.34 -24.95 -23.17
C PHE A 821 7.65 -23.54 -22.63
N LEU A 822 8.68 -22.87 -23.18
CA LEU A 822 9.17 -21.56 -22.70
C LEU A 822 8.56 -20.36 -23.46
N SER A 823 7.49 -20.54 -24.24
CA SER A 823 6.94 -19.48 -25.10
C SER A 823 6.30 -18.34 -24.29
N LEU A 824 5.43 -18.68 -23.34
CA LEU A 824 4.84 -17.72 -22.40
C LEU A 824 5.89 -17.23 -21.38
N THR A 825 6.71 -18.13 -20.83
CA THR A 825 7.76 -17.84 -19.85
C THR A 825 8.69 -16.71 -20.30
N ARG A 826 9.09 -16.68 -21.57
CA ARG A 826 9.89 -15.59 -22.17
C ARG A 826 9.12 -14.27 -22.22
N ARG A 827 7.87 -14.32 -22.68
CA ARG A 827 7.02 -13.15 -22.92
C ARG A 827 6.66 -12.44 -21.62
N ILE A 828 6.34 -13.16 -20.54
CA ILE A 828 5.81 -12.54 -19.33
C ILE A 828 6.86 -12.19 -18.25
N TYR A 829 7.78 -13.09 -17.93
CA TYR A 829 8.60 -12.94 -16.71
C TYR A 829 9.80 -11.99 -16.89
N PRO A 830 10.31 -11.38 -15.80
CA PRO A 830 11.48 -10.49 -15.78
C PRO A 830 12.79 -11.26 -16.03
N LEU A 831 13.01 -11.70 -17.28
CA LEU A 831 14.14 -12.51 -17.69
C LEU A 831 14.98 -11.75 -18.73
N SER A 832 16.28 -11.61 -18.45
CA SER A 832 17.30 -11.05 -19.37
C SER A 832 17.67 -12.00 -20.51
N GLY A 833 17.34 -13.29 -20.37
CA GLY A 833 17.51 -14.34 -21.37
C GLY A 833 17.21 -15.71 -20.78
N ILE A 834 16.99 -16.72 -21.64
CA ILE A 834 16.85 -18.12 -21.21
C ILE A 834 17.80 -19.02 -22.00
N THR A 835 18.63 -19.77 -21.29
CA THR A 835 19.35 -20.93 -21.81
C THR A 835 18.59 -22.21 -21.45
N SER A 836 18.47 -23.13 -22.40
CA SER A 836 17.74 -24.38 -22.23
C SER A 836 18.52 -25.57 -22.79
N ASP A 837 18.47 -26.71 -22.09
CA ASP A 837 18.93 -28.01 -22.57
C ASP A 837 17.94 -29.13 -22.24
N VAL A 838 18.22 -30.34 -22.72
CA VAL A 838 17.38 -31.52 -22.51
C VAL A 838 18.26 -32.66 -22.07
N HIS A 839 17.98 -33.17 -20.89
CA HIS A 839 18.66 -34.29 -20.25
C HIS A 839 18.29 -35.63 -20.91
N ALA A 840 19.07 -36.68 -20.65
CA ALA A 840 18.68 -38.06 -20.96
C ALA A 840 17.29 -38.43 -20.36
N ALA A 841 16.64 -39.47 -20.86
CA ALA A 841 15.34 -39.89 -20.34
C ALA A 841 15.46 -40.49 -18.91
N TYR A 842 15.06 -39.73 -17.90
CA TYR A 842 15.06 -40.17 -16.51
C TYR A 842 13.92 -41.17 -16.29
N THR A 843 14.24 -42.39 -15.87
CA THR A 843 13.27 -43.45 -15.62
C THR A 843 12.93 -43.50 -14.13
N THR A 844 11.72 -43.07 -13.76
CA THR A 844 11.21 -43.24 -12.40
C THR A 844 10.63 -44.65 -12.20
N SER A 845 10.73 -45.15 -10.97
CA SER A 845 10.05 -46.39 -10.56
C SER A 845 8.55 -46.16 -10.31
N THR A 846 8.14 -44.91 -10.11
CA THR A 846 6.76 -44.50 -9.83
C THR A 846 5.92 -44.50 -11.11
N THR A 847 4.62 -44.77 -10.97
CA THR A 847 3.63 -44.57 -12.03
C THR A 847 2.72 -43.43 -11.59
N LEU A 848 2.54 -42.41 -12.43
CA LEU A 848 1.69 -41.29 -12.09
C LEU A 848 0.21 -41.71 -12.11
N THR A 849 -0.55 -41.17 -11.17
CA THR A 849 -1.99 -41.38 -11.05
C THR A 849 -2.71 -40.02 -10.89
N GLY A 850 -3.99 -40.03 -10.51
CA GLY A 850 -4.69 -38.82 -10.07
C GLY A 850 -4.30 -38.34 -8.67
N ASP A 851 -3.51 -39.12 -7.91
CA ASP A 851 -3.04 -38.75 -6.58
C ASP A 851 -1.75 -37.91 -6.63
N LEU A 852 -1.75 -36.81 -5.87
CA LEU A 852 -0.65 -35.86 -5.70
C LEU A 852 0.61 -36.53 -5.14
N GLY A 853 0.48 -37.54 -4.25
CA GLY A 853 1.61 -38.28 -3.70
C GLY A 853 2.50 -38.93 -4.77
N THR A 854 1.90 -39.36 -5.89
CA THR A 854 2.66 -39.90 -7.04
C THR A 854 3.46 -38.85 -7.80
N TRP A 855 2.93 -37.63 -7.93
CA TRP A 855 3.63 -36.48 -8.54
C TRP A 855 4.71 -35.94 -7.61
N SER A 856 4.37 -35.75 -6.33
CA SER A 856 5.26 -35.37 -5.23
C SER A 856 6.50 -36.29 -5.16
N THR A 857 6.32 -37.61 -5.19
CA THR A 857 7.43 -38.58 -5.23
C THR A 857 8.37 -38.33 -6.43
N VAL A 858 7.83 -38.05 -7.62
CA VAL A 858 8.65 -37.80 -8.82
C VAL A 858 9.32 -36.42 -8.76
N LEU A 859 8.68 -35.40 -8.17
CA LEU A 859 9.27 -34.08 -7.95
C LEU A 859 10.48 -34.17 -7.01
N SER A 860 10.37 -34.97 -5.94
CA SER A 860 11.47 -35.30 -5.03
C SER A 860 12.65 -35.99 -5.75
N GLU A 861 12.36 -36.92 -6.68
CA GLU A 861 13.37 -37.55 -7.53
C GLU A 861 14.04 -36.54 -8.49
N ILE A 862 13.30 -35.61 -9.10
CA ILE A 862 13.86 -34.58 -10.01
C ILE A 862 14.69 -33.51 -9.28
N TYR A 863 14.33 -33.12 -8.06
CA TYR A 863 15.18 -32.25 -7.24
C TYR A 863 16.44 -32.97 -6.78
N SER A 864 16.33 -34.24 -6.36
CA SER A 864 17.49 -35.04 -5.95
C SER A 864 18.45 -35.32 -7.11
N LEU A 865 17.93 -35.55 -8.32
CA LEU A 865 18.67 -35.61 -9.59
C LEU A 865 19.56 -34.36 -9.77
N ARG A 866 18.99 -33.16 -9.66
CA ARG A 866 19.73 -31.89 -9.76
C ARG A 866 20.88 -31.78 -8.75
N ILE A 867 20.66 -32.20 -7.50
CA ILE A 867 21.69 -32.20 -6.44
C ILE A 867 22.80 -33.22 -6.72
N VAL A 868 22.44 -34.42 -7.19
CA VAL A 868 23.39 -35.48 -7.54
C VAL A 868 24.29 -35.12 -8.74
N GLU A 869 23.82 -34.25 -9.63
CA GLU A 869 24.57 -33.70 -10.77
C GLU A 869 25.30 -32.39 -10.47
N GLY A 870 25.04 -31.76 -9.32
CA GLY A 870 25.71 -30.53 -8.89
C GLY A 870 25.40 -29.32 -9.78
N SER A 871 24.21 -29.29 -10.38
CA SER A 871 23.82 -28.29 -11.37
C SER A 871 23.11 -27.09 -10.75
N SER A 872 23.46 -25.88 -11.20
CA SER A 872 22.80 -24.62 -10.80
C SER A 872 21.55 -24.31 -11.62
N ALA A 873 21.32 -24.99 -12.76
CA ALA A 873 20.12 -24.82 -13.56
C ALA A 873 18.86 -25.27 -12.79
N HIS A 874 17.69 -24.79 -13.21
CA HIS A 874 16.40 -25.32 -12.72
C HIS A 874 16.08 -26.61 -13.48
N TYR A 875 15.53 -27.62 -12.81
CA TYR A 875 15.20 -28.92 -13.44
C TYR A 875 13.70 -29.03 -13.62
N TYR A 876 13.25 -29.12 -14.87
CA TYR A 876 11.83 -29.23 -15.22
C TYR A 876 11.53 -30.64 -15.74
N GLY A 877 10.90 -31.47 -14.92
CA GLY A 877 10.49 -32.83 -15.30
C GLY A 877 9.26 -32.79 -16.20
N VAL A 878 9.41 -33.18 -17.46
CA VAL A 878 8.30 -33.31 -18.40
C VAL A 878 7.73 -34.72 -18.31
N VAL A 879 6.45 -34.82 -17.98
CA VAL A 879 5.74 -36.09 -17.81
C VAL A 879 4.69 -36.30 -18.90
N ASN A 880 4.39 -37.56 -19.23
CA ASN A 880 3.15 -37.89 -19.93
C ASN A 880 2.19 -38.55 -18.94
N ALA A 881 1.27 -37.77 -18.40
CA ALA A 881 0.31 -38.19 -17.38
C ALA A 881 -1.02 -38.71 -17.99
N GLY A 882 -1.06 -38.94 -19.30
CA GLY A 882 -2.23 -39.43 -20.02
C GLY A 882 -3.39 -38.43 -20.14
N PRO A 883 -4.52 -38.86 -20.72
CA PRO A 883 -5.68 -38.00 -20.94
C PRO A 883 -6.42 -37.64 -19.64
N ASN A 884 -6.41 -38.53 -18.64
CA ASN A 884 -7.30 -38.46 -17.48
C ASN A 884 -6.62 -37.96 -16.19
N THR A 885 -5.43 -37.34 -16.26
CA THR A 885 -4.84 -36.70 -15.06
C THR A 885 -5.65 -35.48 -14.63
N LEU A 886 -5.81 -35.33 -13.30
CA LEU A 886 -6.34 -34.15 -12.64
C LEU A 886 -5.29 -33.03 -12.51
N TRP A 887 -4.01 -33.42 -12.37
CA TRP A 887 -2.88 -32.51 -12.20
C TRP A 887 -2.25 -32.14 -13.54
N ALA A 888 -1.83 -30.86 -13.65
CA ALA A 888 -1.14 -30.32 -14.82
C ALA A 888 0.38 -30.26 -14.62
N GLY A 889 0.80 -29.82 -13.43
CA GLY A 889 2.17 -29.83 -12.93
C GLY A 889 2.20 -29.78 -11.41
N VAL A 890 3.42 -29.68 -10.85
CA VAL A 890 3.69 -29.36 -9.45
C VAL A 890 5.06 -28.66 -9.34
N GLY A 891 5.14 -27.59 -8.55
CA GLY A 891 6.36 -26.81 -8.34
C GLY A 891 6.70 -26.65 -6.86
N TYR A 892 7.98 -26.50 -6.55
CA TYR A 892 8.40 -26.08 -5.20
C TYR A 892 8.30 -24.57 -5.05
N LEU A 893 7.80 -24.11 -3.90
CA LEU A 893 7.88 -22.71 -3.51
C LEU A 893 9.34 -22.34 -3.20
N GLY A 894 9.97 -21.59 -4.12
CA GLY A 894 11.34 -21.07 -3.97
C GLY A 894 12.48 -22.09 -4.13
N ALA A 895 12.22 -23.27 -4.72
CA ALA A 895 13.28 -24.25 -5.04
C ALA A 895 13.36 -24.54 -6.55
N SER A 896 14.58 -24.75 -7.07
CA SER A 896 14.85 -24.85 -8.51
C SER A 896 14.48 -26.19 -9.17
N ALA A 897 13.30 -26.74 -8.88
CA ALA A 897 12.74 -27.90 -9.57
C ALA A 897 11.21 -27.84 -9.68
N ALA A 898 10.67 -28.40 -10.77
CA ALA A 898 9.24 -28.51 -11.04
C ALA A 898 8.92 -29.72 -11.93
N LEU A 899 7.65 -30.12 -11.99
CA LEU A 899 7.09 -31.06 -12.96
C LEU A 899 5.97 -30.41 -13.78
N GLY A 900 5.76 -30.87 -15.00
CA GLY A 900 4.52 -30.61 -15.73
C GLY A 900 4.33 -31.47 -16.97
N TYR A 901 3.11 -31.55 -17.48
CA TYR A 901 2.78 -32.44 -18.57
C TYR A 901 3.25 -31.96 -19.96
N ASP A 902 3.21 -32.87 -20.93
CA ASP A 902 3.62 -32.63 -22.32
C ASP A 902 2.49 -32.20 -23.27
N ARG A 903 1.27 -31.94 -22.75
CA ARG A 903 0.07 -31.60 -23.55
C ARG A 903 0.30 -30.36 -24.42
N GLN A 904 0.25 -30.53 -25.75
CA GLN A 904 0.69 -29.52 -26.72
C GLN A 904 -0.05 -28.17 -26.62
N SER A 905 -1.34 -28.16 -26.29
CA SER A 905 -2.15 -26.95 -26.18
C SER A 905 -1.77 -26.06 -24.99
N ASP A 906 -1.26 -26.63 -23.90
CA ASP A 906 -1.22 -25.99 -22.59
C ASP A 906 0.17 -26.02 -21.92
N ARG A 907 1.11 -26.83 -22.43
CA ARG A 907 2.46 -26.99 -21.85
C ARG A 907 3.23 -25.69 -21.61
N SER A 908 2.93 -24.61 -22.35
CA SER A 908 3.59 -23.31 -22.14
C SER A 908 2.98 -22.46 -21.04
N ARG A 909 1.70 -22.66 -20.69
CA ARG A 909 1.07 -21.99 -19.54
C ARG A 909 1.53 -22.69 -18.27
N VAL A 910 1.43 -24.02 -18.23
CA VAL A 910 1.93 -24.85 -17.12
C VAL A 910 3.41 -24.58 -16.86
N ALA A 911 4.28 -24.68 -17.88
CA ALA A 911 5.70 -24.41 -17.68
C ALA A 911 6.05 -22.94 -17.34
N ALA A 912 5.11 -21.99 -17.47
CA ALA A 912 5.25 -20.66 -16.88
C ALA A 912 4.82 -20.68 -15.40
N HIS A 913 3.60 -21.12 -15.11
CA HIS A 913 3.02 -21.26 -13.77
C HIS A 913 3.94 -21.99 -12.78
N GLU A 914 4.36 -23.21 -13.12
CA GLU A 914 5.21 -24.04 -12.24
C GLU A 914 6.60 -23.41 -11.99
N LEU A 915 7.13 -22.67 -12.97
CA LEU A 915 8.37 -21.91 -12.78
C LEU A 915 8.17 -20.67 -11.90
N GLY A 916 6.97 -20.08 -11.89
CA GLY A 916 6.57 -19.05 -10.94
C GLY A 916 6.74 -19.52 -9.49
N HIS A 917 6.28 -20.74 -9.16
CA HIS A 917 6.53 -21.34 -7.85
C HIS A 917 8.04 -21.44 -7.54
N THR A 918 8.87 -21.87 -8.50
CA THR A 918 10.34 -21.96 -8.30
C THR A 918 11.03 -20.61 -8.03
N TRP A 919 10.32 -19.49 -8.23
CA TRP A 919 10.74 -18.13 -7.88
C TRP A 919 9.95 -17.53 -6.71
N GLY A 920 9.33 -18.38 -5.88
CA GLY A 920 8.68 -17.98 -4.63
C GLY A 920 7.32 -17.32 -4.82
N ARG A 921 6.53 -17.71 -5.84
CA ARG A 921 5.14 -17.26 -5.99
C ARG A 921 4.12 -18.32 -5.57
N GLU A 922 3.15 -17.89 -4.76
CA GLU A 922 1.93 -18.62 -4.42
C GLU A 922 0.83 -18.30 -5.46
N HIS A 923 -0.39 -18.84 -5.28
CA HIS A 923 -1.45 -18.74 -6.29
C HIS A 923 -2.20 -17.41 -6.27
N ALA A 924 -2.41 -16.80 -7.43
CA ALA A 924 -3.37 -15.70 -7.54
C ALA A 924 -4.80 -16.23 -7.31
N PRO A 925 -5.70 -15.49 -6.62
CA PRO A 925 -7.05 -15.95 -6.26
C PRO A 925 -8.05 -15.98 -7.43
N CYS A 926 -7.70 -16.66 -8.54
CA CYS A 926 -8.56 -16.94 -9.68
C CYS A 926 -8.66 -18.46 -9.90
N GLY A 927 -9.88 -18.99 -10.03
CA GLY A 927 -10.11 -20.41 -10.36
C GLY A 927 -10.10 -21.37 -9.16
N ASN A 928 -10.24 -20.84 -7.94
CA ASN A 928 -10.31 -21.59 -6.68
C ASN A 928 -9.06 -22.47 -6.37
N PRO A 929 -7.85 -21.89 -6.28
CA PRO A 929 -6.69 -22.60 -5.71
C PRO A 929 -6.96 -22.98 -4.25
N GLY A 930 -6.36 -24.08 -3.78
CA GLY A 930 -6.45 -24.52 -2.38
C GLY A 930 -5.72 -23.58 -1.42
N THR A 931 -4.61 -22.99 -1.87
CA THR A 931 -3.81 -21.99 -1.13
C THR A 931 -3.58 -20.73 -1.97
N PRO A 932 -4.52 -19.77 -1.97
CA PRO A 932 -4.31 -18.45 -2.55
C PRO A 932 -3.32 -17.62 -1.73
N ASP A 933 -2.47 -16.87 -2.43
CA ASP A 933 -1.51 -15.89 -1.92
C ASP A 933 -2.25 -14.77 -1.16
N PRO A 934 -2.10 -14.67 0.17
CA PRO A 934 -2.83 -13.68 0.98
C PRO A 934 -2.31 -12.25 0.78
N GLY A 935 -1.16 -12.08 0.10
CA GLY A 935 -0.59 -10.79 -0.26
C GLY A 935 -0.91 -10.34 -1.68
N PHE A 936 -1.72 -11.10 -2.45
CA PHE A 936 -2.06 -10.76 -3.83
C PHE A 936 -3.09 -9.62 -3.90
N PRO A 937 -2.76 -8.45 -4.49
CA PRO A 937 -3.53 -7.22 -4.28
C PRO A 937 -4.79 -7.08 -5.13
N TYR A 938 -4.97 -7.87 -6.20
CA TYR A 938 -6.07 -7.66 -7.15
C TYR A 938 -7.21 -8.68 -6.97
N PRO A 939 -8.45 -8.23 -6.67
CA PRO A 939 -9.60 -9.10 -6.46
C PRO A 939 -9.85 -10.09 -7.61
N GLY A 940 -10.12 -11.35 -7.26
CA GLY A 940 -10.33 -12.41 -8.25
C GLY A 940 -9.07 -12.82 -9.04
N GLY A 941 -7.87 -12.45 -8.57
CA GLY A 941 -6.60 -12.87 -9.18
C GLY A 941 -6.31 -12.22 -10.54
N GLN A 942 -6.76 -10.98 -10.72
CA GLN A 942 -6.58 -10.17 -11.94
C GLN A 942 -5.15 -9.61 -12.07
N ILE A 943 -4.75 -9.16 -13.26
CA ILE A 943 -3.41 -8.57 -13.46
C ILE A 943 -3.26 -7.12 -12.99
N GLY A 944 -4.36 -6.41 -12.73
CA GLY A 944 -4.40 -5.07 -12.13
C GLY A 944 -3.97 -3.92 -13.04
N VAL A 945 -3.10 -4.17 -14.03
CA VAL A 945 -2.52 -3.16 -14.94
C VAL A 945 -2.65 -3.57 -16.40
N TYR A 946 -2.43 -2.63 -17.32
CA TYR A 946 -2.31 -2.95 -18.74
C TYR A 946 -0.98 -3.68 -19.03
N GLY A 947 -1.09 -4.93 -19.48
CA GLY A 947 0.03 -5.71 -19.99
C GLY A 947 0.21 -5.55 -21.51
N LEU A 948 1.34 -6.02 -22.04
CA LEU A 948 1.59 -6.01 -23.49
C LEU A 948 2.44 -7.22 -23.92
N ASP A 949 1.89 -8.04 -24.81
CA ASP A 949 2.67 -9.06 -25.52
C ASP A 949 3.45 -8.43 -26.67
N LEU A 950 4.73 -8.16 -26.43
CA LEU A 950 5.68 -7.64 -27.42
C LEU A 950 5.77 -8.49 -28.71
N ALA A 951 5.46 -9.80 -28.66
CA ALA A 951 5.58 -10.69 -29.81
C ALA A 951 4.38 -10.63 -30.76
N SER A 952 3.21 -10.23 -30.26
CA SER A 952 1.97 -10.07 -31.04
C SER A 952 1.51 -8.61 -31.16
N ASN A 953 2.17 -7.70 -30.42
CA ASN A 953 1.69 -6.34 -30.12
C ASN A 953 0.28 -6.33 -29.48
N GLY A 954 -0.06 -7.40 -28.77
CA GLY A 954 -1.37 -7.60 -28.15
C GLY A 954 -1.43 -7.00 -26.75
N LEU A 955 -2.23 -5.94 -26.57
CA LEU A 955 -2.49 -5.34 -25.27
C LEU A 955 -3.32 -6.29 -24.40
N GLN A 956 -2.91 -6.44 -23.15
CA GLN A 956 -3.55 -7.26 -22.12
C GLN A 956 -4.27 -6.35 -21.13
N ARG A 957 -5.47 -6.73 -20.71
CA ARG A 957 -6.41 -5.89 -19.95
C ARG A 957 -6.24 -6.11 -18.44
N PRO A 958 -6.39 -5.07 -17.59
CA PRO A 958 -6.26 -5.18 -16.13
C PRO A 958 -7.02 -6.35 -15.49
N TYR A 959 -8.18 -6.72 -16.06
CA TYR A 959 -9.05 -7.79 -15.57
C TYR A 959 -8.81 -9.18 -16.17
N GLN A 960 -7.76 -9.39 -16.98
CA GLN A 960 -7.31 -10.75 -17.31
C GLN A 960 -6.71 -11.41 -16.05
N PRO A 961 -6.75 -12.74 -15.93
CA PRO A 961 -6.15 -13.44 -14.79
C PRO A 961 -4.62 -13.37 -14.79
N ASP A 962 -4.02 -13.42 -13.60
CA ASP A 962 -2.59 -13.64 -13.43
C ASP A 962 -2.20 -15.10 -13.68
N ILE A 963 -0.96 -15.30 -14.16
CA ILE A 963 -0.38 -16.60 -14.48
C ILE A 963 -0.35 -17.56 -13.31
N MET A 964 -0.33 -17.06 -12.06
CA MET A 964 -0.38 -17.88 -10.87
C MET A 964 -1.82 -18.32 -10.49
N GLY A 965 -2.84 -17.95 -11.26
CA GLY A 965 -4.21 -18.45 -11.11
C GLY A 965 -4.49 -19.70 -11.96
N TYR A 966 -5.66 -20.32 -11.74
CA TYR A 966 -6.15 -21.49 -12.49
C TYR A 966 -7.14 -21.14 -13.61
N CYS A 967 -7.36 -19.84 -13.86
CA CYS A 967 -8.23 -19.34 -14.92
C CYS A 967 -7.56 -19.42 -16.32
N ASP A 968 -8.39 -19.46 -17.36
CA ASP A 968 -7.97 -19.47 -18.77
C ASP A 968 -7.43 -18.10 -19.25
N ASP A 969 -6.62 -18.14 -20.31
CA ASP A 969 -5.95 -16.99 -20.97
C ASP A 969 -5.22 -15.99 -20.02
N PRO A 970 -4.36 -16.46 -19.10
CA PRO A 970 -3.71 -15.59 -18.13
C PRO A 970 -2.50 -14.82 -18.69
N TRP A 971 -2.26 -13.64 -18.13
CA TRP A 971 -1.04 -12.85 -18.32
C TRP A 971 -0.27 -12.70 -17.00
N ILE A 972 0.63 -11.72 -16.85
CA ILE A 972 1.32 -11.44 -15.59
C ILE A 972 0.89 -10.08 -15.03
N SER A 973 0.57 -10.04 -13.74
CA SER A 973 0.44 -8.82 -12.95
C SER A 973 1.81 -8.17 -12.75
N ASP A 974 1.81 -6.87 -12.51
CA ASP A 974 3.00 -6.18 -12.03
C ASP A 974 3.43 -6.66 -10.64
N TYR A 975 2.50 -7.15 -9.81
CA TYR A 975 2.79 -7.82 -8.53
C TYR A 975 3.63 -9.10 -8.71
N THR A 976 3.13 -10.08 -9.47
CA THR A 976 3.87 -11.32 -9.80
C THR A 976 5.17 -11.02 -10.53
N TYR A 977 5.19 -10.02 -11.42
CA TYR A 977 6.42 -9.57 -12.10
C TYR A 977 7.46 -9.03 -11.11
N ARG A 978 7.10 -8.12 -10.19
CA ARG A 978 8.04 -7.59 -9.17
C ARG A 978 8.55 -8.71 -8.26
N GLY A 979 7.67 -9.56 -7.73
CA GLY A 979 8.07 -10.68 -6.87
C GLY A 979 9.10 -11.62 -7.50
N VAL A 980 8.92 -11.97 -8.78
CA VAL A 980 9.91 -12.78 -9.52
C VAL A 980 11.21 -11.99 -9.81
N LEU A 981 11.12 -10.68 -10.06
CA LEU A 981 12.29 -9.82 -10.25
C LEU A 981 13.14 -9.72 -8.97
N ASP A 982 12.50 -9.54 -7.82
CA ASP A 982 13.15 -9.43 -6.51
C ASP A 982 13.82 -10.76 -6.11
N TYR A 983 13.10 -11.88 -6.21
CA TYR A 983 13.67 -13.21 -5.96
C TYR A 983 14.92 -13.49 -6.80
N ARG A 984 14.87 -13.12 -8.10
CA ARG A 984 15.98 -13.32 -9.04
C ARG A 984 17.15 -12.35 -8.81
N ALA A 985 16.90 -11.14 -8.34
CA ALA A 985 17.94 -10.19 -7.97
C ALA A 985 18.72 -10.70 -6.74
N LEU A 986 18.02 -11.06 -5.66
CA LEU A 986 18.61 -11.59 -4.42
C LEU A 986 19.37 -12.92 -4.65
N SER A 987 18.87 -13.78 -5.54
CA SER A 987 19.53 -15.04 -5.90
C SER A 987 20.93 -14.86 -6.51
N SER A 988 21.28 -13.67 -7.01
CA SER A 988 22.61 -13.35 -7.55
C SER A 988 23.72 -13.39 -6.50
N VAL A 989 23.38 -13.19 -5.22
CA VAL A 989 24.33 -12.93 -4.13
C VAL A 989 24.81 -14.21 -3.44
N ARG A 990 24.13 -15.36 -3.62
CA ARG A 990 24.44 -16.61 -2.90
C ARG A 990 25.61 -17.39 -3.55
N PRO A 991 26.79 -17.53 -2.89
CA PRO A 991 28.01 -18.10 -3.50
C PRO A 991 28.02 -19.65 -3.56
N SER A 992 26.94 -20.27 -4.02
CA SER A 992 26.80 -21.73 -4.15
C SER A 992 27.65 -22.36 -5.28
N SER A 993 28.13 -21.55 -6.23
CA SER A 993 28.84 -22.01 -7.43
C SER A 993 30.37 -22.12 -7.28
N ALA A 994 30.95 -21.67 -6.15
CA ALA A 994 32.39 -21.61 -5.96
C ALA A 994 33.03 -22.94 -5.49
N GLN A 995 32.25 -23.84 -4.88
CA GLN A 995 32.77 -25.11 -4.36
C GLN A 995 32.99 -26.15 -5.46
N GLN A 996 34.13 -26.84 -5.41
CA GLN A 996 34.49 -27.93 -6.31
C GLN A 996 33.72 -29.22 -5.98
N PRO A 997 33.49 -30.12 -6.96
CA PRO A 997 32.90 -31.43 -6.69
C PRO A 997 33.77 -32.29 -5.76
N GLN A 998 33.20 -32.79 -4.66
CA GLN A 998 33.92 -33.54 -3.63
C GLN A 998 33.12 -34.73 -3.08
N PRO A 999 33.75 -35.67 -2.35
CA PRO A 999 33.06 -36.83 -1.76
C PRO A 999 31.96 -36.38 -0.80
N SER A 1000 30.73 -36.71 -1.15
CA SER A 1000 29.52 -36.28 -0.44
C SER A 1000 28.54 -37.45 -0.29
N LEU A 1001 27.68 -37.39 0.72
CA LEU A 1001 26.55 -38.30 0.89
C LEU A 1001 25.26 -37.57 0.49
N LEU A 1002 24.52 -38.14 -0.46
CA LEU A 1002 23.14 -37.73 -0.71
C LEU A 1002 22.27 -38.22 0.46
N VAL A 1003 21.71 -37.29 1.23
CA VAL A 1003 20.63 -37.56 2.18
C VAL A 1003 19.39 -36.80 1.72
N TRP A 1004 18.27 -37.50 1.60
CA TRP A 1004 17.06 -36.98 0.97
C TRP A 1004 15.83 -37.69 1.51
N GLY A 1005 14.68 -37.04 1.39
CA GLY A 1005 13.45 -37.53 1.97
C GLY A 1005 12.32 -36.52 1.88
N ARG A 1006 11.19 -36.88 2.51
CA ARG A 1006 9.96 -36.11 2.48
C ARG A 1006 9.09 -36.31 3.71
N VAL A 1007 8.22 -35.35 3.95
CA VAL A 1007 7.08 -35.43 4.88
C VAL A 1007 5.82 -35.58 4.04
N GLU A 1008 5.02 -36.62 4.30
CA GLU A 1008 3.77 -36.92 3.59
C GLU A 1008 2.66 -37.17 4.62
N GLY A 1009 1.71 -36.25 4.76
CA GLY A 1009 0.63 -36.34 5.77
C GLY A 1009 1.15 -36.56 7.20
N GLY A 1010 2.20 -35.82 7.60
CA GLY A 1010 2.88 -35.95 8.90
C GLY A 1010 3.84 -37.14 9.05
N ASN A 1011 3.87 -38.07 8.09
CA ASN A 1011 4.79 -39.22 8.11
C ASN A 1011 6.16 -38.84 7.55
N LEU A 1012 7.22 -39.22 8.25
CA LEU A 1012 8.60 -38.97 7.82
C LEU A 1012 9.10 -40.12 6.92
N VAL A 1013 9.53 -39.79 5.71
CA VAL A 1013 10.11 -40.73 4.74
C VAL A 1013 11.55 -40.34 4.47
N LEU A 1014 12.49 -41.10 5.05
CA LEU A 1014 13.93 -41.01 4.75
C LEU A 1014 14.28 -42.01 3.65
N GLU A 1015 14.91 -41.56 2.56
CA GLU A 1015 15.24 -42.42 1.41
C GLU A 1015 16.63 -43.07 1.53
N PRO A 1016 16.90 -44.16 0.79
CA PRO A 1016 18.24 -44.73 0.67
C PRO A 1016 19.25 -43.70 0.16
N SER A 1017 20.35 -43.58 0.88
CA SER A 1017 21.43 -42.62 0.60
C SER A 1017 22.49 -43.19 -0.34
N PHE A 1018 23.26 -42.29 -0.97
CA PHE A 1018 24.33 -42.63 -1.91
C PHE A 1018 25.59 -41.79 -1.66
N GLN A 1019 26.74 -42.44 -1.71
CA GLN A 1019 28.03 -41.76 -1.79
C GLN A 1019 28.28 -41.32 -3.23
N ILE A 1020 28.51 -40.02 -3.41
CA ILE A 1020 28.58 -39.35 -4.72
C ILE A 1020 29.73 -38.35 -4.77
N MET A 1021 30.18 -38.03 -5.99
CA MET A 1021 31.05 -36.88 -6.25
C MET A 1021 30.17 -35.78 -6.84
N THR A 1022 29.89 -34.74 -6.07
CA THR A 1022 29.08 -33.59 -6.49
C THR A 1022 29.53 -32.35 -5.73
N ARG A 1023 29.03 -31.17 -6.11
CA ARG A 1023 29.19 -29.94 -5.33
C ARG A 1023 28.33 -30.06 -4.05
N PRO A 1024 28.84 -29.67 -2.87
CA PRO A 1024 28.04 -29.73 -1.65
C PRO A 1024 26.75 -28.91 -1.76
N ALA A 1025 25.69 -29.42 -1.14
CA ALA A 1025 24.41 -28.76 -1.05
C ALA A 1025 23.87 -29.02 0.36
N LEU A 1026 24.00 -28.01 1.21
CA LEU A 1026 23.58 -28.05 2.61
C LEU A 1026 22.27 -27.23 2.78
N PRO A 1027 21.59 -27.31 3.94
CA PRO A 1027 20.40 -26.51 4.22
C PRO A 1027 20.63 -25.02 3.99
N ALA A 1028 19.65 -24.32 3.40
CA ALA A 1028 19.72 -22.89 3.13
C ALA A 1028 19.40 -22.03 4.38
N ARG A 1029 18.69 -22.62 5.35
CA ARG A 1029 18.43 -22.09 6.70
C ARG A 1029 18.20 -23.27 7.67
N PRO A 1030 18.47 -23.12 8.97
CA PRO A 1030 17.99 -24.06 9.99
C PRO A 1030 16.46 -24.05 10.04
N GLY A 1031 15.87 -25.05 10.71
CA GLY A 1031 14.44 -25.21 10.84
C GLY A 1031 14.09 -26.42 11.73
N PRO A 1032 12.81 -26.79 11.84
CA PRO A 1032 12.33 -27.81 12.78
C PRO A 1032 12.74 -29.24 12.40
N TYR A 1033 13.18 -29.48 11.16
CA TYR A 1033 13.57 -30.79 10.70
C TYR A 1033 15.03 -31.07 11.01
N HIS A 1034 15.35 -32.31 11.42
CA HIS A 1034 16.71 -32.73 11.71
C HIS A 1034 17.10 -34.00 10.94
N ILE A 1035 18.28 -34.01 10.34
CA ILE A 1035 18.91 -35.19 9.74
C ILE A 1035 20.29 -35.40 10.37
N GLU A 1036 20.50 -36.56 11.00
CA GLU A 1036 21.76 -36.93 11.62
C GLU A 1036 22.28 -38.28 11.12
N GLY A 1037 23.61 -38.37 10.99
CA GLY A 1037 24.31 -39.63 10.73
C GLY A 1037 25.03 -40.09 11.99
N ARG A 1038 24.94 -41.39 12.33
CA ARG A 1038 25.57 -41.97 13.53
C ARG A 1038 26.51 -43.12 13.23
N ALA A 1039 27.56 -43.20 14.06
CA ALA A 1039 28.53 -44.29 14.09
C ALA A 1039 28.06 -45.45 14.97
N ARG A 1040 28.72 -46.61 14.89
CA ARG A 1040 28.37 -47.80 15.68
C ARG A 1040 28.45 -47.60 17.21
N SER A 1041 29.22 -46.61 17.67
CA SER A 1041 29.30 -46.18 19.07
C SER A 1041 28.12 -45.31 19.52
N GLY A 1042 27.18 -44.97 18.63
CA GLY A 1042 26.10 -44.00 18.86
C GLY A 1042 26.52 -42.54 18.64
N ALA A 1043 27.83 -42.26 18.52
CA ALA A 1043 28.37 -40.93 18.27
C ALA A 1043 27.86 -40.35 16.94
N ARG A 1044 27.63 -39.03 16.90
CA ARG A 1044 27.25 -38.29 15.68
C ARG A 1044 28.46 -38.18 14.74
N VAL A 1045 28.22 -38.47 13.46
CA VAL A 1045 29.16 -38.29 12.34
C VAL A 1045 28.89 -36.95 11.63
N PHE A 1046 27.61 -36.58 11.54
CA PHE A 1046 27.12 -35.24 11.21
C PHE A 1046 25.72 -35.07 11.80
N ALA A 1047 25.27 -33.82 11.97
CA ALA A 1047 23.89 -33.47 12.24
C ALA A 1047 23.58 -32.14 11.56
N LEU A 1048 22.37 -32.00 11.03
CA LEU A 1048 21.88 -30.78 10.38
C LEU A 1048 20.45 -30.52 10.86
N SER A 1049 20.18 -29.31 11.33
CA SER A 1049 18.82 -28.75 11.34
C SER A 1049 18.53 -28.12 9.97
N PHE A 1050 17.27 -28.17 9.54
CA PHE A 1050 16.86 -27.61 8.26
C PHE A 1050 15.39 -27.23 8.23
N ASP A 1051 15.09 -26.26 7.38
CA ASP A 1051 13.75 -26.09 6.82
C ASP A 1051 13.64 -26.86 5.48
N ALA A 1052 12.44 -27.30 5.13
CA ALA A 1052 12.17 -28.20 4.01
C ALA A 1052 11.26 -27.56 2.95
N TRP A 1053 11.47 -27.90 1.69
CA TRP A 1053 10.80 -27.24 0.56
C TRP A 1053 9.32 -27.62 0.46
N GLU A 1054 8.47 -26.61 0.46
CA GLU A 1054 7.03 -26.66 0.22
C GLU A 1054 6.71 -26.94 -1.26
N ILE A 1055 5.70 -27.78 -1.50
CA ILE A 1055 5.06 -27.96 -2.81
C ILE A 1055 3.84 -27.04 -2.85
N ALA A 1056 3.65 -26.27 -3.93
CA ALA A 1056 2.49 -25.42 -4.09
C ALA A 1056 1.18 -26.25 -4.27
N ASP A 1057 0.07 -25.75 -3.72
CA ASP A 1057 -1.27 -26.39 -3.65
C ASP A 1057 -1.29 -27.83 -3.11
N ASP A 1058 -0.37 -28.19 -2.19
CA ASP A 1058 -0.45 -29.46 -1.46
C ASP A 1058 -1.20 -29.31 -0.13
N PRO A 1059 -2.51 -29.64 -0.05
CA PRO A 1059 -3.30 -29.51 1.19
C PRO A 1059 -2.91 -30.54 2.25
N SER A 1060 -2.01 -31.49 1.96
CA SER A 1060 -1.42 -32.38 2.98
C SER A 1060 -0.19 -31.78 3.66
N GLY A 1061 0.25 -30.60 3.22
CA GLY A 1061 1.42 -29.91 3.75
C GLY A 1061 2.73 -30.65 3.47
N ALA A 1062 2.87 -31.29 2.31
CA ALA A 1062 4.08 -32.05 2.00
C ALA A 1062 5.32 -31.14 1.95
N ARG A 1063 6.46 -31.72 2.36
CA ARG A 1063 7.75 -31.02 2.50
C ARG A 1063 8.91 -31.90 2.09
N HIS A 1064 9.77 -31.46 1.18
CA HIS A 1064 10.89 -32.26 0.65
C HIS A 1064 12.27 -31.70 1.02
N PHE A 1065 13.25 -32.60 1.14
CA PHE A 1065 14.66 -32.19 1.24
C PHE A 1065 15.57 -33.13 0.44
N ALA A 1066 16.66 -32.57 -0.07
CA ALA A 1066 17.80 -33.33 -0.58
C ALA A 1066 19.08 -32.50 -0.38
N PHE A 1067 20.07 -33.10 0.27
CA PHE A 1067 21.35 -32.49 0.60
C PHE A 1067 22.50 -33.36 0.13
N ALA A 1068 23.56 -32.75 -0.39
CA ALA A 1068 24.85 -33.39 -0.63
C ALA A 1068 25.81 -32.98 0.50
N VAL A 1069 25.85 -33.80 1.54
CA VAL A 1069 26.62 -33.53 2.77
C VAL A 1069 28.07 -33.97 2.57
N PRO A 1070 29.08 -33.08 2.70
CA PRO A 1070 30.49 -33.45 2.58
C PRO A 1070 30.85 -34.59 3.54
N LEU A 1071 31.40 -35.69 3.02
CA LEU A 1071 31.69 -36.88 3.83
C LEU A 1071 32.98 -37.57 3.38
N GLY A 1072 34.08 -37.21 4.06
CA GLY A 1072 35.38 -37.85 3.85
C GLY A 1072 35.38 -39.34 4.20
N ALA A 1073 36.30 -40.10 3.59
CA ALA A 1073 36.34 -41.57 3.66
C ALA A 1073 36.39 -42.13 5.09
N ALA A 1074 37.06 -41.45 6.03
CA ALA A 1074 37.12 -41.85 7.43
C ALA A 1074 35.75 -41.76 8.12
N SER A 1075 35.04 -40.64 7.96
CA SER A 1075 33.69 -40.42 8.49
C SER A 1075 32.68 -41.38 7.86
N ALA A 1076 32.77 -41.59 6.54
CA ALA A 1076 31.96 -42.58 5.83
C ALA A 1076 32.18 -44.01 6.35
N ALA A 1077 33.41 -44.40 6.67
CA ALA A 1077 33.70 -45.73 7.21
C ALA A 1077 33.10 -45.98 8.61
N GLN A 1078 32.88 -44.91 9.40
CA GLN A 1078 32.26 -45.00 10.72
C GLN A 1078 30.72 -45.09 10.66
N LEU A 1079 30.10 -44.52 9.63
CA LEU A 1079 28.64 -44.37 9.50
C LEU A 1079 27.91 -45.72 9.42
N VAL A 1080 26.87 -45.90 10.26
CA VAL A 1080 26.02 -47.11 10.28
C VAL A 1080 24.52 -46.84 10.31
N SER A 1081 24.09 -45.62 10.64
CA SER A 1081 22.69 -45.21 10.54
C SER A 1081 22.51 -43.75 10.15
N LEU A 1082 21.36 -43.46 9.55
CA LEU A 1082 20.81 -42.13 9.34
C LEU A 1082 19.48 -42.03 10.07
N GLN A 1083 19.18 -40.87 10.65
CA GLN A 1083 17.93 -40.61 11.36
C GLN A 1083 17.38 -39.23 10.97
N PHE A 1084 16.16 -39.23 10.45
CA PHE A 1084 15.37 -38.04 10.10
C PHE A 1084 14.26 -37.87 11.14
N SER A 1085 14.13 -36.70 11.76
CA SER A 1085 13.15 -36.40 12.79
C SER A 1085 12.55 -35.00 12.64
N ALA A 1086 11.34 -34.84 13.16
CA ALA A 1086 10.58 -33.59 13.24
C ALA A 1086 9.85 -33.53 14.59
N PRO A 1087 9.41 -32.35 15.08
CA PRO A 1087 8.66 -32.24 16.34
C PRO A 1087 7.35 -33.01 16.25
N GLY A 1088 7.00 -33.76 17.30
CA GLY A 1088 5.78 -34.58 17.35
C GLY A 1088 5.78 -35.86 16.50
N SER A 1089 6.63 -35.99 15.48
CA SER A 1089 6.68 -37.15 14.59
C SER A 1089 7.68 -38.23 15.06
N ALA A 1090 7.32 -39.51 14.86
CA ALA A 1090 8.25 -40.62 15.04
C ALA A 1090 9.39 -40.55 14.00
N ALA A 1091 10.64 -40.69 14.47
CA ALA A 1091 11.82 -40.53 13.62
C ALA A 1091 11.98 -41.66 12.58
N ALA A 1092 12.22 -41.30 11.32
CA ALA A 1092 12.51 -42.23 10.25
C ALA A 1092 14.00 -42.62 10.28
N VAL A 1093 14.29 -43.89 10.57
CA VAL A 1093 15.66 -44.39 10.74
C VAL A 1093 16.02 -45.36 9.63
N ARG A 1094 17.19 -45.15 9.00
CA ARG A 1094 17.85 -46.10 8.09
C ARG A 1094 19.07 -46.69 8.79
N THR A 1095 19.19 -48.01 8.80
CA THR A 1095 20.35 -48.73 9.37
C THR A 1095 21.00 -49.62 8.33
N ARG A 1096 22.32 -49.79 8.44
CA ARG A 1096 23.10 -50.68 7.56
C ARG A 1096 22.73 -52.15 7.83
N PRO A 1097 22.37 -52.95 6.80
CA PRO A 1097 22.10 -54.37 6.96
C PRO A 1097 23.24 -55.14 7.68
N PRO A 1098 22.93 -56.22 8.42
CA PRO A 1098 23.92 -57.14 8.97
C PRO A 1098 24.94 -57.64 7.94
N ALA A 1099 26.21 -57.79 8.33
CA ALA A 1099 27.29 -58.17 7.41
C ALA A 1099 27.07 -59.55 6.74
N GLN A 1100 26.35 -60.47 7.39
CA GLN A 1100 26.00 -61.78 6.84
C GLN A 1100 25.13 -61.68 5.57
N LEU A 1101 24.20 -60.71 5.50
CA LEU A 1101 23.38 -60.47 4.30
C LEU A 1101 24.21 -59.93 3.13
N ARG A 1102 25.29 -59.17 3.39
CA ARG A 1102 26.24 -58.73 2.35
C ARG A 1102 27.17 -59.84 1.85
N LEU A 1103 27.35 -60.92 2.63
CA LEU A 1103 28.21 -62.05 2.27
C LEU A 1103 27.45 -63.20 1.58
N GLY A 1104 26.12 -63.20 1.64
CA GLY A 1104 25.25 -64.21 1.01
C GLY A 1104 24.76 -63.87 -0.40
N VAL A 1105 25.24 -62.78 -1.02
CA VAL A 1105 24.73 -62.27 -2.30
C VAL A 1105 25.14 -63.19 -3.45
N THR A 1106 24.18 -63.97 -3.97
CA THR A 1106 24.38 -64.90 -5.10
C THR A 1106 23.90 -64.36 -6.45
N GLU A 1107 23.02 -63.36 -6.45
CA GLU A 1107 22.59 -62.63 -7.65
C GLU A 1107 23.41 -61.33 -7.82
N PRO A 1108 24.31 -61.23 -8.81
CA PRO A 1108 24.97 -59.97 -9.14
C PRO A 1108 23.97 -58.99 -9.79
N ILE A 1109 24.31 -57.69 -9.83
CA ILE A 1109 23.55 -56.73 -10.64
C ILE A 1109 23.75 -57.08 -12.12
N ARG A 1110 22.66 -57.40 -12.82
CA ARG A 1110 22.66 -57.77 -14.24
C ARG A 1110 22.02 -56.66 -15.08
N ALA A 1111 22.66 -56.25 -16.17
CA ALA A 1111 22.03 -55.43 -17.20
C ALA A 1111 21.90 -56.23 -18.50
N GLN A 1112 20.73 -56.19 -19.14
CA GLN A 1112 20.47 -56.84 -20.43
C GLN A 1112 19.71 -55.90 -21.37
N ARG A 1113 20.02 -55.97 -22.66
CA ARG A 1113 19.31 -55.25 -23.72
C ARG A 1113 17.89 -55.77 -23.87
N THR A 1114 16.96 -54.87 -24.16
CA THR A 1114 15.55 -55.18 -24.45
C THR A 1114 15.08 -54.39 -25.66
N ALA A 1115 13.90 -54.71 -26.18
CA ALA A 1115 13.24 -53.87 -27.18
C ALA A 1115 12.91 -52.46 -26.66
N GLY A 1116 12.79 -52.28 -25.32
CA GLY A 1116 12.53 -51.02 -24.65
C GLY A 1116 13.75 -50.29 -24.10
N GLY A 1117 14.98 -50.73 -24.44
CA GLY A 1117 16.25 -50.11 -24.03
C GLY A 1117 17.18 -51.09 -23.32
N VAL A 1118 17.46 -50.83 -22.03
CA VAL A 1118 18.26 -51.70 -21.16
C VAL A 1118 17.53 -51.98 -19.85
N ARG A 1119 17.30 -53.26 -19.55
CA ARG A 1119 16.72 -53.70 -18.28
C ARG A 1119 17.82 -54.08 -17.29
N VAL A 1120 17.76 -53.50 -16.09
CA VAL A 1120 18.70 -53.79 -14.98
C VAL A 1120 17.95 -54.53 -13.88
N ARG A 1121 18.57 -55.57 -13.31
CA ARG A 1121 18.02 -56.43 -12.24
C ARG A 1121 19.01 -56.62 -11.10
N TRP A 1122 18.49 -56.67 -9.88
CA TRP A 1122 19.28 -56.82 -8.66
C TRP A 1122 18.42 -57.32 -7.48
N ASP A 1123 19.06 -57.80 -6.41
CA ASP A 1123 18.38 -58.13 -5.15
C ASP A 1123 18.07 -56.85 -4.36
N SER A 1124 16.79 -56.46 -4.34
CA SER A 1124 16.32 -55.28 -3.61
C SER A 1124 16.21 -55.45 -2.09
N SER A 1125 16.37 -56.67 -1.56
CA SER A 1125 16.48 -56.89 -0.10
C SER A 1125 17.87 -56.52 0.43
N VAL A 1126 18.90 -56.66 -0.41
CA VAL A 1126 20.28 -56.26 -0.12
C VAL A 1126 20.52 -54.80 -0.50
N HIS A 1127 20.05 -54.39 -1.68
CA HIS A 1127 20.22 -53.03 -2.20
C HIS A 1127 18.85 -52.40 -2.49
N PRO A 1128 18.25 -51.64 -1.54
CA PRO A 1128 16.88 -51.12 -1.69
C PRO A 1128 16.69 -50.23 -2.93
N MET A 1129 17.76 -49.57 -3.38
CA MET A 1129 17.76 -48.69 -4.53
C MET A 1129 19.12 -48.69 -5.22
N LEU A 1130 19.12 -48.56 -6.55
CA LEU A 1130 20.30 -48.26 -7.37
C LEU A 1130 20.21 -46.83 -7.92
N LEU A 1131 21.29 -46.07 -7.80
CA LEU A 1131 21.52 -44.85 -8.55
C LEU A 1131 22.26 -45.24 -9.85
N VAL A 1132 21.58 -45.18 -10.99
CA VAL A 1132 22.16 -45.58 -12.29
C VAL A 1132 22.49 -44.34 -13.13
N ARG A 1133 23.67 -44.31 -13.72
CA ARG A 1133 24.17 -43.23 -14.59
C ARG A 1133 24.54 -43.72 -15.99
N ASP A 1134 24.45 -42.79 -16.94
CA ASP A 1134 25.12 -42.91 -18.22
C ASP A 1134 26.65 -42.91 -18.02
N PRO A 1135 27.39 -43.87 -18.61
CA PRO A 1135 28.84 -44.01 -18.38
C PRO A 1135 29.68 -42.92 -19.05
N ASP A 1136 29.12 -42.15 -19.99
CA ASP A 1136 29.84 -41.17 -20.80
C ASP A 1136 29.47 -39.72 -20.42
N THR A 1137 28.19 -39.43 -20.19
CA THR A 1137 27.75 -38.07 -19.76
C THR A 1137 27.73 -37.89 -18.25
N GLY A 1138 27.65 -38.98 -17.48
CA GLY A 1138 27.47 -38.97 -16.02
C GLY A 1138 26.04 -38.63 -15.55
N GLU A 1139 25.13 -38.36 -16.49
CA GLU A 1139 23.70 -38.08 -16.25
C GLU A 1139 23.01 -39.25 -15.53
N VAL A 1140 22.10 -38.95 -14.60
CA VAL A 1140 21.41 -39.96 -13.81
C VAL A 1140 20.17 -40.48 -14.53
N LEU A 1141 20.20 -41.75 -14.92
CA LEU A 1141 19.14 -42.40 -15.68
C LEU A 1141 18.00 -42.93 -14.80
N SER A 1142 18.24 -43.22 -13.51
CA SER A 1142 17.19 -43.66 -12.57
C SER A 1142 17.66 -43.68 -11.11
N PHE A 1143 16.75 -43.30 -10.18
CA PHE A 1143 16.72 -43.80 -8.81
C PHE A 1143 15.88 -45.09 -8.79
N ALA A 1144 16.48 -46.21 -9.19
CA ALA A 1144 15.79 -47.46 -9.48
C ALA A 1144 15.43 -48.24 -8.20
N ARG A 1145 14.16 -48.61 -8.05
CA ARG A 1145 13.58 -49.29 -6.86
C ARG A 1145 12.98 -50.66 -7.24
N GLY A 1146 12.92 -51.57 -6.27
CA GLY A 1146 12.13 -52.81 -6.40
C GLY A 1146 12.72 -53.91 -7.30
N GLY A 1147 14.05 -53.93 -7.48
CA GLY A 1147 14.80 -55.10 -8.01
C GLY A 1147 14.86 -55.24 -9.54
N ASP A 1148 14.12 -54.41 -10.27
CA ASP A 1148 14.06 -54.41 -11.74
C ASP A 1148 13.74 -52.98 -12.23
N VAL A 1149 14.37 -52.52 -13.32
CA VAL A 1149 14.07 -51.24 -13.99
C VAL A 1149 14.40 -51.35 -15.49
N GLU A 1150 13.69 -50.63 -16.35
CA GLU A 1150 13.95 -50.61 -17.79
C GLU A 1150 14.22 -49.19 -18.31
N LEU A 1151 15.49 -48.93 -18.58
CA LEU A 1151 16.06 -47.61 -18.89
C LEU A 1151 15.98 -47.31 -20.38
N GLY A 1152 15.63 -46.08 -20.74
CA GLY A 1152 15.51 -45.60 -22.13
C GLY A 1152 16.86 -45.33 -22.82
N THR A 1153 17.87 -46.17 -22.60
CA THR A 1153 19.25 -45.99 -23.10
C THR A 1153 19.68 -47.12 -24.04
N SER A 1154 20.69 -46.86 -24.87
CA SER A 1154 21.24 -47.80 -25.84
C SER A 1154 22.68 -48.27 -25.52
N LYS A 1155 23.33 -47.72 -24.49
CA LYS A 1155 24.74 -47.95 -24.14
C LYS A 1155 25.11 -49.43 -23.97
N GLY A 1156 26.40 -49.74 -24.08
CA GLY A 1156 26.96 -51.08 -23.82
C GLY A 1156 27.36 -51.32 -22.37
N GLU A 1157 27.39 -50.26 -21.56
CA GLU A 1157 27.80 -50.26 -20.15
C GLU A 1157 26.89 -49.30 -19.36
N LEU A 1158 26.81 -49.48 -18.04
CA LEU A 1158 26.14 -48.57 -17.11
C LEU A 1158 27.00 -48.36 -15.86
N ASP A 1159 27.06 -47.14 -15.34
CA ASP A 1159 27.65 -46.87 -14.02
C ASP A 1159 26.56 -46.98 -12.95
N VAL A 1160 26.69 -47.96 -12.06
CA VAL A 1160 25.69 -48.30 -11.05
C VAL A 1160 26.25 -48.04 -9.67
N THR A 1161 25.52 -47.29 -8.85
CA THR A 1161 25.85 -47.03 -7.45
C THR A 1161 24.75 -47.63 -6.58
N ALA A 1162 25.04 -48.74 -5.88
CA ALA A 1162 24.07 -49.53 -5.14
C ALA A 1162 24.05 -49.15 -3.66
N SER A 1163 22.92 -48.65 -3.15
CA SER A 1163 22.78 -48.24 -1.74
C SER A 1163 22.74 -49.45 -0.81
N ASP A 1164 23.21 -49.31 0.43
CA ASP A 1164 23.00 -50.25 1.54
C ASP A 1164 22.15 -49.63 2.66
N GLN A 1165 21.21 -48.76 2.27
CA GLN A 1165 20.38 -47.85 3.08
C GLN A 1165 21.13 -46.58 3.57
N VAL A 1166 22.45 -46.67 3.83
CA VAL A 1166 23.23 -45.63 4.54
C VAL A 1166 24.55 -45.23 3.84
N LEU A 1167 25.16 -46.15 3.11
CA LEU A 1167 26.30 -45.93 2.22
C LEU A 1167 26.02 -46.58 0.86
N SER A 1168 26.97 -46.59 -0.08
CA SER A 1168 26.78 -47.24 -1.38
C SER A 1168 28.07 -47.70 -2.05
N GLY A 1169 28.03 -48.85 -2.73
CA GLY A 1169 29.12 -49.30 -3.60
C GLY A 1169 28.90 -48.88 -5.05
N ARG A 1170 29.91 -48.32 -5.72
CA ARG A 1170 29.88 -48.06 -7.18
C ARG A 1170 30.54 -49.21 -7.94
N SER A 1171 29.91 -49.63 -9.02
CA SER A 1171 30.43 -50.58 -10.00
C SER A 1171 30.06 -50.12 -11.42
N ARG A 1172 30.70 -50.73 -12.42
CA ARG A 1172 30.34 -50.60 -13.84
C ARG A 1172 29.82 -51.95 -14.32
N VAL A 1173 28.66 -51.94 -14.97
CA VAL A 1173 27.93 -53.16 -15.35
C VAL A 1173 27.83 -53.24 -16.87
N MET A 1174 28.31 -54.34 -17.44
CA MET A 1174 28.18 -54.63 -18.88
C MET A 1174 26.71 -54.92 -19.23
N VAL A 1175 26.25 -54.39 -20.35
CA VAL A 1175 24.92 -54.70 -20.90
C VAL A 1175 25.02 -55.95 -21.78
N ALA A 1176 24.48 -57.06 -21.29
CA ALA A 1176 24.35 -58.29 -22.06
C ALA A 1176 23.38 -58.10 -23.27
N PRO A 1177 23.57 -58.84 -24.38
CA PRO A 1177 22.67 -58.80 -25.53
C PRO A 1177 21.28 -59.40 -25.25
#